data_AF-A0A8H5LA60-F1
#
_entry.id   AF-A0A8H5LA60-F1
#
_cell.length_a   1.000
_cell.length_b   1.000
_cell.length_c   1.000
_cell.angle_alpha   90.00
_cell.angle_beta   90.00
_cell.angle_gamma   90.00
#
_symmetry.space_group_name_H-M   'P 1'
#
loop_
_entity.id
_entity.type
_entity.pdbx_description
1 polymer ?
#
loop_
_entity_poly.entity_id
_entity_poly.type
_entity_poly.pdbx_seq_one_letter_code
_entity_poly.pdbx_strand_id
1 'polypeptide(L)'
;MECLKLSPESVTSLQAMNEAELRAFIEKGNSSDTDSNESLKIRVYACYLLFEMSSSGNVLEQASLWTKRGIVASSTNKQALYEWLDVLATLLVILHHSQQQARQIVEMPSRDAMLKDIELRMGLLKKQAAISMMKFEQSHLMEDLNLAIANVEHLIPMTDLSKSSRLQNNLGVMLHKRHQKTKATEDLSRAIHAMETAINLTPEDSPDLGDRLNNLGLWLSSQFERTERVGDLDSAVEAAKKAVNLTPESHQHYAGYLNNLANSHGKRFQRKGSVDDINRAIEASLRAVKSTSQKHPGFLNGLGAWFCARFEISGELLDLDHSIEAARRAVDITPPNHPDRCAFLDTLGTSLSRKFERTDSVKDLNEALDIFTQALEAAPRNTLDFTSTLNNLGICHGMRFERTGSIADLDYAIERTHESVASTPHGHPKLPNRLNSLGNQLRARFQRTGAMQDLKHAIDAADEVTKIATKTHPHYPTYLSSLANKLSLRFERTGEVHHLDRAIDLIEEAIRGPPLSRESLAAFYNNLGSFLRTRYEKVGRESDIARAIEACNTAVDLTAEDHPDVYSYLNNLGNAYGSRFKRTDFLDDLDRCIENITKAVEAMPQDRPDRAVMLNNLGNWLGKRFEVTKATGDRDSQICWYLEAWNSKAGAPPQKIRAAGSAAYVYIQREEWEKASALLREAVLLLPKVSLRFLSHTDKQSLLSSLSGLTSMAAAAALTANLGPYEALRLLELGRGLISGFVMDIRTDACELASEYPELAKEFDRLRDEMDQIQSGIDVSTREDDLVTWQRKQERLRKADEEFEKFLGEVRGKVGFETFLLPPTEAELMEAATPDPIIVINVCFYRCDAFIIESTGIRTIELPDLSQSELRAWASYPSARSVLGSRLQWLWDVLCQPCLGALGLKSPVLDDRWPISGGFQPMLSVAYPYMLLGATSQDSLLHGRKRELACASESQRKEALLVAMCNTPGVGRLPFAEDEVGMVKRMCPKLGLKPGTPIPLKEEVLKSLKTCKLFHFAGHGRLNQVEPSKSCLCLKDWETNPLTVQDIRGKNLEGTQPFLAYLSACRTGTNMESRLSDEGIHLVGAFHLTGFRHVVGTLWEVSDKHCVDVAEAFYETLCDEGMSDLSACRGLHRALRKLRDEGRVKSKDIRDITAASEEEDQPDLGNTDWMPYVHFGC
;
A
#
# COMPACT_ATOMS: atom_id res chain seq x y z
N MET A 1 -22.54 -61.46 25.95
CA MET A 1 -23.06 -61.05 27.28
C MET A 1 -22.53 -59.67 27.69
N GLU A 2 -21.22 -59.49 27.89
CA GLU A 2 -20.62 -58.18 28.27
C GLU A 2 -20.94 -57.04 27.28
N CYS A 3 -20.96 -57.34 25.97
CA CYS A 3 -21.30 -56.35 24.94
C CYS A 3 -22.74 -55.83 25.04
N LEU A 4 -23.68 -56.63 25.55
CA LEU A 4 -25.10 -56.25 25.69
C LEU A 4 -25.39 -55.52 27.02
N LYS A 5 -24.46 -55.56 27.99
CA LYS A 5 -24.62 -55.01 29.35
C LYS A 5 -25.90 -55.48 30.07
N LEU A 6 -26.22 -56.77 29.96
CA LEU A 6 -27.37 -57.37 30.64
C LEU A 6 -27.07 -57.60 32.13
N SER A 7 -28.09 -57.46 32.98
CA SER A 7 -27.95 -57.78 34.40
C SER A 7 -27.71 -59.29 34.59
N PRO A 8 -26.89 -59.69 35.58
CA PRO A 8 -26.62 -61.11 35.85
C PRO A 8 -27.88 -61.94 36.13
N GLU A 9 -28.89 -61.33 36.76
CA GLU A 9 -30.18 -61.98 37.08
C GLU A 9 -31.00 -62.30 35.82
N SER A 10 -31.00 -61.39 34.83
CA SER A 10 -31.68 -61.62 33.54
C SER A 10 -30.98 -62.69 32.70
N VAL A 11 -29.65 -62.72 32.73
CA VAL A 11 -28.86 -63.75 32.05
C VAL A 11 -29.13 -65.13 32.64
N THR A 12 -29.09 -65.23 33.97
CA THR A 12 -29.29 -66.51 34.68
C THR A 12 -30.71 -67.04 34.44
N SER A 13 -31.72 -66.16 34.42
CA SER A 13 -33.10 -66.55 34.13
C SER A 13 -33.30 -67.08 32.71
N LEU A 14 -32.63 -66.51 31.71
CA LEU A 14 -32.71 -66.96 30.33
C LEU A 14 -31.95 -68.26 30.07
N GLN A 15 -30.80 -68.45 30.73
CA GLN A 15 -30.00 -69.66 30.59
C GLN A 15 -30.63 -70.89 31.25
N ALA A 16 -31.56 -70.68 32.19
CA ALA A 16 -32.32 -71.75 32.83
C ALA A 16 -33.50 -72.27 31.97
N MET A 17 -33.84 -71.58 30.87
CA MET A 17 -34.96 -71.95 30.00
C MET A 17 -34.55 -73.02 28.98
N ASN A 18 -35.45 -73.97 28.70
CA ASN A 18 -35.26 -74.94 27.62
C ASN A 18 -35.67 -74.38 26.24
N GLU A 19 -35.37 -75.12 25.16
CA GLU A 19 -35.62 -74.68 23.76
C GLU A 19 -37.09 -74.27 23.52
N ALA A 20 -38.05 -74.99 24.10
CA ALA A 20 -39.47 -74.69 23.95
C ALA A 20 -39.89 -73.44 24.75
N GLU A 21 -39.33 -73.26 25.94
CA GLU A 21 -39.56 -72.09 26.79
C GLU A 21 -38.96 -70.81 26.19
N LEU A 22 -37.75 -70.90 25.63
CA LEU A 22 -37.11 -69.80 24.91
C LEU A 22 -37.92 -69.38 23.67
N ARG A 23 -38.44 -70.36 22.92
CA ARG A 23 -39.27 -70.09 21.74
C ARG A 23 -40.58 -69.39 22.12
N ALA A 24 -41.25 -69.87 23.17
CA ALA A 24 -42.47 -69.24 23.68
C ALA A 24 -42.22 -67.84 24.27
N PHE A 25 -41.07 -67.62 24.93
CA PHE A 25 -40.65 -66.32 25.46
C PHE A 25 -40.46 -65.29 24.35
N ILE A 26 -39.81 -65.69 23.25
CA ILE A 26 -39.59 -64.83 22.08
C ILE A 26 -40.91 -64.51 21.36
N GLU A 27 -41.82 -65.49 21.25
CA GLU A 27 -43.13 -65.30 20.60
C GLU A 27 -44.09 -64.41 21.40
N LYS A 28 -44.11 -64.51 22.75
CA LYS A 28 -44.98 -63.70 23.63
C LYS A 28 -44.61 -62.22 23.69
N GLY A 29 -43.36 -61.86 23.40
CA GLY A 29 -42.89 -60.47 23.46
C GLY A 29 -43.56 -59.52 22.44
N ASN A 30 -44.35 -60.04 21.50
CA ASN A 30 -44.98 -59.25 20.43
C ASN A 30 -46.29 -58.55 20.83
N SER A 31 -46.73 -58.60 22.10
CA SER A 31 -48.05 -58.07 22.49
C SER A 31 -48.09 -57.14 23.72
N SER A 32 -46.96 -56.63 24.22
CA SER A 32 -46.97 -55.68 25.36
C SER A 32 -46.23 -54.37 25.04
N ASP A 33 -46.97 -53.27 25.14
CA ASP A 33 -46.66 -51.90 24.68
C ASP A 33 -45.65 -51.11 25.53
N THR A 34 -44.69 -51.76 26.19
CA THR A 34 -43.66 -51.07 26.98
C THR A 34 -42.29 -51.68 26.74
N ASP A 35 -41.67 -51.34 25.61
CA ASP A 35 -40.30 -51.80 25.29
C ASP A 35 -39.25 -50.75 25.70
N SER A 36 -38.59 -51.02 26.83
CA SER A 36 -37.31 -50.39 27.17
C SER A 36 -36.17 -51.00 26.33
N ASN A 37 -35.08 -50.25 26.14
CA ASN A 37 -33.86 -50.73 25.44
C ASN A 37 -33.27 -52.01 26.07
N GLU A 38 -33.61 -52.30 27.33
CA GLU A 38 -33.18 -53.50 28.06
C GLU A 38 -34.00 -54.75 27.67
N SER A 39 -35.31 -54.60 27.45
CA SER A 39 -36.18 -55.67 26.91
C SER A 39 -35.68 -56.19 25.57
N LEU A 40 -35.25 -55.28 24.68
CA LEU A 40 -34.74 -55.63 23.36
C LEU A 40 -33.43 -56.43 23.44
N LYS A 41 -32.51 -56.05 24.34
CA LYS A 41 -31.24 -56.74 24.56
C LYS A 41 -31.44 -58.14 25.14
N ILE A 42 -32.41 -58.30 26.05
CA ILE A 42 -32.81 -59.60 26.61
C ILE A 42 -33.31 -60.53 25.50
N ARG A 43 -34.11 -60.01 24.56
CA ARG A 43 -34.63 -60.80 23.42
C ARG A 43 -33.54 -61.19 22.42
N VAL A 44 -32.61 -60.29 22.10
CA VAL A 44 -31.44 -60.61 21.24
C VAL A 44 -30.61 -61.73 21.86
N TYR A 45 -30.41 -61.69 23.18
CA TYR A 45 -29.68 -62.74 23.89
C TYR A 45 -30.46 -64.05 23.99
N ALA A 46 -31.79 -64.02 24.15
CA ALA A 46 -32.64 -65.22 24.09
C ALA A 46 -32.60 -65.90 22.71
N CYS A 47 -32.57 -65.12 21.62
CA CYS A 47 -32.41 -65.66 20.26
C CYS A 47 -31.04 -66.32 20.05
N TYR A 48 -29.98 -65.75 20.66
CA TYR A 48 -28.65 -66.37 20.66
C TYR A 48 -28.62 -67.70 21.43
N LEU A 49 -29.28 -67.78 22.60
CA LEU A 49 -29.35 -69.04 23.36
C LEU A 49 -30.18 -70.10 22.65
N LEU A 50 -31.31 -69.73 22.04
CA LEU A 50 -32.11 -70.63 21.20
C LEU A 50 -31.27 -71.15 20.01
N PHE A 51 -30.40 -70.31 19.45
CA PHE A 51 -29.47 -70.70 18.40
C PHE A 51 -28.41 -71.70 18.88
N GLU A 52 -27.82 -71.52 20.06
CA GLU A 52 -26.86 -72.51 20.60
C GLU A 52 -27.50 -73.87 20.90
N MET A 53 -28.77 -73.88 21.30
CA MET A 53 -29.48 -75.11 21.67
C MET A 53 -30.07 -75.86 20.46
N SER A 54 -30.41 -75.15 19.37
CA SER A 54 -31.14 -75.74 18.24
C SER A 54 -30.22 -76.20 17.10
N SER A 55 -30.41 -77.42 16.61
CA SER A 55 -29.69 -77.98 15.46
C SER A 55 -30.40 -77.77 14.11
N SER A 56 -31.49 -77.00 14.07
CA SER A 56 -32.38 -76.86 12.91
C SER A 56 -32.26 -75.51 12.21
N GLY A 57 -31.95 -75.51 10.91
CA GLY A 57 -31.83 -74.27 10.09
C GLY A 57 -33.12 -73.45 10.01
N ASN A 58 -34.29 -74.07 10.15
CA ASN A 58 -35.58 -73.36 10.15
C ASN A 58 -35.80 -72.50 11.41
N VAL A 59 -35.20 -72.86 12.54
CA VAL A 59 -35.32 -72.10 13.80
C VAL A 59 -34.46 -70.83 13.74
N LEU A 60 -33.37 -70.87 12.97
CA LEU A 60 -32.45 -69.77 12.71
C LEU A 60 -33.02 -68.66 11.83
N GLU A 61 -33.67 -69.05 10.72
CA GLU A 61 -34.38 -68.08 9.88
C GLU A 61 -35.53 -67.41 10.65
N GLN A 62 -36.24 -68.17 11.48
CA GLN A 62 -37.31 -67.62 12.32
C GLN A 62 -36.77 -66.69 13.41
N ALA A 63 -35.70 -67.06 14.12
CA ALA A 63 -35.07 -66.22 15.14
C ALA A 63 -34.50 -64.91 14.55
N SER A 64 -33.90 -64.97 13.36
CA SER A 64 -33.44 -63.80 12.61
C SER A 64 -34.60 -62.90 12.20
N LEU A 65 -35.70 -63.47 11.68
CA LEU A 65 -36.89 -62.74 11.28
C LEU A 65 -37.60 -62.07 12.47
N TRP A 66 -37.68 -62.74 13.62
CA TRP A 66 -38.28 -62.20 14.85
C TRP A 66 -37.43 -61.08 15.46
N THR A 67 -36.11 -61.22 15.46
CA THR A 67 -35.17 -60.16 15.89
C THR A 67 -35.31 -58.92 15.00
N LYS A 68 -35.43 -59.11 13.68
CA LYS A 68 -35.62 -58.03 12.71
C LYS A 68 -36.96 -57.30 12.91
N ARG A 69 -38.03 -58.03 13.20
CA ARG A 69 -39.37 -57.44 13.45
C ARG A 69 -39.43 -56.66 14.76
N GLY A 70 -38.82 -57.15 15.84
CA GLY A 70 -38.78 -56.44 17.13
C GLY A 70 -38.02 -55.11 17.07
N ILE A 71 -36.95 -55.04 16.28
CA ILE A 71 -36.14 -53.82 16.12
C ILE A 71 -36.86 -52.75 15.30
N VAL A 72 -37.58 -53.16 14.24
CA VAL A 72 -38.38 -52.27 13.39
C VAL A 72 -39.52 -51.59 14.16
N ALA A 73 -40.01 -52.20 15.24
CA ALA A 73 -41.08 -51.65 16.08
C ALA A 73 -40.63 -50.62 17.14
N SER A 74 -39.32 -50.42 17.37
CA SER A 74 -38.79 -49.54 18.44
C SER A 74 -38.34 -48.15 17.94
N SER A 75 -38.54 -47.09 18.74
CA SER A 75 -38.52 -45.69 18.28
C SER A 75 -37.25 -44.87 18.54
N THR A 76 -36.11 -45.43 18.99
CA THR A 76 -34.89 -44.62 19.24
C THR A 76 -33.57 -45.19 18.71
N ASN A 77 -32.74 -44.28 18.15
CA ASN A 77 -31.41 -44.38 17.54
C ASN A 77 -31.08 -45.65 16.70
N LYS A 78 -31.34 -45.56 15.40
CA LYS A 78 -31.28 -46.69 14.45
C LYS A 78 -29.86 -47.09 14.01
N GLN A 79 -28.87 -46.19 14.04
CA GLN A 79 -27.57 -46.43 13.38
C GLN A 79 -26.69 -47.47 14.09
N ALA A 80 -26.49 -47.33 15.41
CA ALA A 80 -25.67 -48.27 16.19
C ALA A 80 -26.30 -49.67 16.28
N LEU A 81 -27.63 -49.76 16.22
CA LEU A 81 -28.37 -51.02 16.24
C LEU A 81 -28.31 -51.77 14.90
N TYR A 82 -28.26 -51.06 13.76
CA TYR A 82 -28.02 -51.68 12.44
C TYR A 82 -26.61 -52.25 12.31
N GLU A 83 -25.59 -51.55 12.83
CA GLU A 83 -24.20 -52.04 12.83
C GLU A 83 -24.05 -53.32 13.66
N TRP A 84 -24.69 -53.39 14.85
CA TRP A 84 -24.69 -54.61 15.65
C TRP A 84 -25.52 -55.74 15.01
N LEU A 85 -26.59 -55.41 14.28
CA LEU A 85 -27.40 -56.40 13.57
C LEU A 85 -26.65 -57.02 12.39
N ASP A 86 -25.90 -56.23 11.62
CA ASP A 86 -25.08 -56.72 10.51
C ASP A 86 -23.90 -57.55 11.02
N VAL A 87 -23.29 -57.16 12.14
CA VAL A 87 -22.26 -57.97 12.81
C VAL A 87 -22.84 -59.27 13.36
N LEU A 88 -24.01 -59.26 14.00
CA LEU A 88 -24.64 -60.46 14.55
C LEU A 88 -25.16 -61.39 13.45
N ALA A 89 -25.76 -60.86 12.38
CA ALA A 89 -26.21 -61.64 11.22
C ALA A 89 -25.03 -62.28 10.49
N THR A 90 -23.92 -61.54 10.34
CA THR A 90 -22.70 -62.06 9.75
C THR A 90 -22.06 -63.13 10.64
N LEU A 91 -22.01 -62.93 11.96
CA LEU A 91 -21.47 -63.90 12.91
C LEU A 91 -22.35 -65.16 13.00
N LEU A 92 -23.68 -65.05 12.97
CA LEU A 92 -24.60 -66.19 13.00
C LEU A 92 -24.55 -67.01 11.72
N VAL A 93 -24.38 -66.38 10.55
CA VAL A 93 -24.14 -67.06 9.28
C VAL A 93 -22.78 -67.76 9.29
N ILE A 94 -21.73 -67.11 9.80
CA ILE A 94 -20.40 -67.70 9.93
C ILE A 94 -20.40 -68.86 10.94
N LEU A 95 -21.07 -68.73 12.09
CA LEU A 95 -21.13 -69.79 13.10
C LEU A 95 -21.97 -70.98 12.62
N HIS A 96 -23.12 -70.74 11.96
CA HIS A 96 -23.94 -71.82 11.39
C HIS A 96 -23.20 -72.57 10.29
N HIS A 97 -22.46 -71.86 9.44
CA HIS A 97 -21.65 -72.48 8.39
C HIS A 97 -20.43 -73.22 8.99
N SER A 98 -19.83 -72.70 10.05
CA SER A 98 -18.75 -73.37 10.79
C SER A 98 -19.21 -74.61 11.56
N GLN A 99 -20.45 -74.61 12.10
CA GLN A 99 -21.04 -75.77 12.79
C GLN A 99 -21.60 -76.81 11.80
N GLN A 100 -22.10 -76.40 10.62
CA GLN A 100 -22.35 -77.32 9.51
C GLN A 100 -21.05 -77.95 9.02
N GLN A 101 -19.97 -77.18 8.88
CA GLN A 101 -18.64 -77.72 8.53
C GLN A 101 -18.06 -78.61 9.64
N ALA A 102 -18.25 -78.27 10.92
CA ALA A 102 -17.80 -79.09 12.05
C ALA A 102 -18.62 -80.38 12.23
N ARG A 103 -19.91 -80.37 11.89
CA ARG A 103 -20.75 -81.58 11.84
C ARG A 103 -20.62 -82.35 10.52
N GLN A 104 -20.08 -81.74 9.47
CA GLN A 104 -19.57 -82.41 8.28
C GLN A 104 -18.11 -82.89 8.43
N ILE A 105 -17.57 -82.97 9.66
CA ILE A 105 -16.38 -83.80 9.96
C ILE A 105 -16.80 -85.28 10.10
N VAL A 106 -17.65 -85.75 9.20
CA VAL A 106 -17.82 -87.19 8.94
C VAL A 106 -17.64 -87.50 7.45
N GLU A 107 -17.80 -86.54 6.53
CA GLU A 107 -17.37 -86.72 5.14
C GLU A 107 -16.86 -85.39 4.58
N MET A 108 -15.57 -85.35 4.23
CA MET A 108 -14.94 -84.19 3.59
C MET A 108 -15.70 -83.82 2.30
N PRO A 109 -16.13 -82.56 2.10
CA PRO A 109 -16.59 -82.12 0.80
C PRO A 109 -15.44 -82.24 -0.19
N SER A 110 -15.73 -82.70 -1.41
CA SER A 110 -14.72 -82.74 -2.46
C SER A 110 -14.14 -81.34 -2.71
N ARG A 111 -12.87 -81.26 -3.10
CA ARG A 111 -12.19 -80.02 -3.52
C ARG A 111 -13.04 -79.17 -4.48
N ASP A 112 -13.85 -79.81 -5.33
CA ASP A 112 -14.76 -79.16 -6.27
C ASP A 112 -15.93 -78.42 -5.61
N ALA A 113 -16.41 -78.87 -4.46
CA ALA A 113 -17.49 -78.19 -3.72
C ALA A 113 -17.01 -76.90 -3.06
N MET A 114 -15.80 -76.89 -2.49
CA MET A 114 -15.16 -75.66 -1.96
C MET A 114 -14.85 -74.65 -3.07
N LEU A 115 -14.37 -75.12 -4.22
CA LEU A 115 -14.08 -74.25 -5.37
C LEU A 115 -15.36 -73.59 -5.93
N LYS A 116 -16.48 -74.32 -6.01
CA LYS A 116 -17.77 -73.77 -6.43
C LYS A 116 -18.33 -72.69 -5.51
N ASP A 117 -18.16 -72.84 -4.19
CA ASP A 117 -18.63 -71.85 -3.22
C ASP A 117 -17.81 -70.55 -3.28
N ILE A 118 -16.48 -70.67 -3.45
CA ILE A 118 -15.58 -69.53 -3.68
C ILE A 118 -15.95 -68.80 -4.99
N GLU A 119 -16.20 -69.53 -6.08
CA GLU A 119 -16.64 -68.96 -7.36
C GLU A 119 -17.97 -68.19 -7.24
N LEU A 120 -18.94 -68.75 -6.51
CA LEU A 120 -20.23 -68.11 -6.26
C LEU A 120 -20.06 -66.80 -5.46
N ARG A 121 -19.26 -66.85 -4.39
CA ARG A 121 -18.97 -65.69 -3.53
C ARG A 121 -18.25 -64.58 -4.28
N MET A 122 -17.29 -64.93 -5.14
CA MET A 122 -16.62 -63.98 -6.02
C MET A 122 -17.58 -63.36 -7.04
N GLY A 123 -18.50 -64.14 -7.61
CA GLY A 123 -19.53 -63.65 -8.54
C GLY A 123 -20.45 -62.63 -7.89
N LEU A 124 -20.87 -62.88 -6.65
CA LEU A 124 -21.69 -61.97 -5.85
C LEU A 124 -20.98 -60.66 -5.53
N LEU A 125 -19.74 -60.73 -5.02
CA LEU A 125 -18.96 -59.53 -4.69
C LEU A 125 -18.65 -58.68 -5.93
N LYS A 126 -18.36 -59.29 -7.08
CA LYS A 126 -18.16 -58.56 -8.35
C LYS A 126 -19.41 -57.79 -8.76
N LYS A 127 -20.57 -58.45 -8.64
CA LYS A 127 -21.86 -57.84 -8.95
C LYS A 127 -22.20 -56.71 -7.97
N GLN A 128 -21.94 -56.90 -6.68
CA GLN A 128 -22.15 -55.88 -5.66
C GLN A 128 -21.23 -54.66 -5.88
N ALA A 129 -19.93 -54.86 -6.13
CA ALA A 129 -19.02 -53.77 -6.44
C ALA A 129 -19.48 -52.94 -7.66
N ALA A 130 -19.92 -53.63 -8.73
CA ALA A 130 -20.44 -52.96 -9.93
C ALA A 130 -21.73 -52.18 -9.65
N ILE A 131 -22.66 -52.74 -8.87
CA ILE A 131 -23.90 -52.07 -8.48
C ILE A 131 -23.61 -50.84 -7.60
N SER A 132 -22.73 -50.99 -6.60
CA SER A 132 -22.33 -49.88 -5.72
C SER A 132 -21.66 -48.75 -6.51
N MET A 133 -20.78 -49.09 -7.47
CA MET A 133 -20.17 -48.09 -8.34
C MET A 133 -21.19 -47.39 -9.24
N MET A 134 -22.14 -48.15 -9.81
CA MET A 134 -23.23 -47.58 -10.61
C MET A 134 -24.14 -46.66 -9.78
N LYS A 135 -24.46 -47.04 -8.54
CA LYS A 135 -25.19 -46.19 -7.60
C LYS A 135 -24.41 -44.92 -7.32
N PHE A 136 -23.11 -45.01 -7.08
CA PHE A 136 -22.27 -43.83 -6.89
C PHE A 136 -22.27 -42.89 -8.11
N GLU A 137 -22.23 -43.41 -9.34
CA GLU A 137 -22.31 -42.57 -10.54
C GLU A 137 -23.66 -41.84 -10.67
N GLN A 138 -24.73 -42.36 -10.08
CA GLN A 138 -26.06 -41.74 -10.07
C GLN A 138 -26.29 -40.81 -8.86
N SER A 139 -25.84 -41.23 -7.68
CA SER A 139 -26.13 -40.60 -6.39
C SER A 139 -25.03 -39.64 -5.93
N HIS A 140 -23.80 -39.86 -6.40
CA HIS A 140 -22.56 -39.24 -5.91
C HIS A 140 -22.34 -39.37 -4.39
N LEU A 141 -23.01 -40.32 -3.72
CA LEU A 141 -22.87 -40.57 -2.29
C LEU A 141 -21.59 -41.34 -1.97
N MET A 142 -20.78 -40.82 -1.04
CA MET A 142 -19.49 -41.42 -0.67
C MET A 142 -19.61 -42.83 -0.10
N GLU A 143 -20.73 -43.17 0.53
CA GLU A 143 -21.00 -44.51 1.07
C GLU A 143 -21.01 -45.59 -0.03
N ASP A 144 -21.62 -45.30 -1.18
CA ASP A 144 -21.67 -46.21 -2.33
C ASP A 144 -20.26 -46.45 -2.92
N LEU A 145 -19.44 -45.40 -3.01
CA LEU A 145 -18.05 -45.51 -3.48
C LEU A 145 -17.17 -46.29 -2.49
N ASN A 146 -17.32 -46.03 -1.19
CA ASN A 146 -16.59 -46.75 -0.16
C ASN A 146 -16.96 -48.24 -0.13
N LEU A 147 -18.24 -48.57 -0.31
CA LEU A 147 -18.72 -49.94 -0.42
C LEU A 147 -18.19 -50.63 -1.68
N ALA A 148 -18.13 -49.92 -2.81
CA ALA A 148 -17.54 -50.45 -4.04
C ALA A 148 -16.04 -50.76 -3.88
N ILE A 149 -15.28 -49.83 -3.26
CA ILE A 149 -13.86 -50.02 -2.94
C ILE A 149 -13.65 -51.21 -2.02
N ALA A 150 -14.40 -51.29 -0.91
CA ALA A 150 -14.29 -52.38 0.06
C ALA A 150 -14.59 -53.75 -0.59
N ASN A 151 -15.62 -53.84 -1.43
CA ASN A 151 -15.95 -55.08 -2.14
C ASN A 151 -14.83 -55.52 -3.10
N VAL A 152 -14.18 -54.59 -3.81
CA VAL A 152 -13.04 -54.91 -4.68
C VAL A 152 -11.79 -55.26 -3.87
N GLU A 153 -11.52 -54.58 -2.77
CA GLU A 153 -10.42 -54.91 -1.86
C GLU A 153 -10.58 -56.29 -1.23
N HIS A 154 -11.80 -56.71 -0.89
CA HIS A 154 -12.09 -58.06 -0.41
C HIS A 154 -11.98 -59.13 -1.50
N LEU A 155 -12.24 -58.78 -2.76
CA LEU A 155 -12.11 -59.69 -3.91
C LEU A 155 -10.65 -60.02 -4.25
N ILE A 156 -9.73 -59.04 -4.13
CA ILE A 156 -8.32 -59.18 -4.53
C ILE A 156 -7.60 -60.35 -3.82
N PRO A 157 -7.70 -60.55 -2.49
CA PRO A 157 -7.01 -61.63 -1.79
C PRO A 157 -7.73 -62.99 -1.87
N MET A 158 -9.01 -63.05 -2.23
CA MET A 158 -9.81 -64.29 -2.28
C MET A 158 -9.47 -65.21 -3.46
N THR A 159 -8.42 -64.89 -4.21
CA THR A 159 -8.05 -65.56 -5.46
C THR A 159 -6.59 -65.32 -5.81
N ASP A 160 -6.03 -66.15 -6.69
CA ASP A 160 -4.85 -65.81 -7.49
C ASP A 160 -5.18 -64.69 -8.55
N LEU A 161 -6.26 -63.90 -8.34
CA LEU A 161 -6.63 -62.70 -9.09
C LEU A 161 -5.95 -61.43 -8.54
N SER A 162 -5.01 -61.55 -7.60
CA SER A 162 -3.97 -60.53 -7.40
C SER A 162 -3.23 -60.21 -8.72
N LYS A 163 -3.30 -61.13 -9.70
CA LYS A 163 -2.86 -61.03 -11.11
C LYS A 163 -3.93 -60.54 -12.10
N SER A 164 -5.13 -60.16 -11.65
CA SER A 164 -6.19 -59.66 -12.54
C SER A 164 -6.02 -58.18 -12.84
N SER A 165 -5.41 -57.89 -13.99
CA SER A 165 -5.22 -56.55 -14.53
C SER A 165 -6.50 -55.69 -14.48
N ARG A 166 -7.68 -56.25 -14.79
CA ARG A 166 -8.96 -55.51 -14.80
C ARG A 166 -9.42 -55.07 -13.41
N LEU A 167 -9.27 -55.92 -12.39
CA LEU A 167 -9.68 -55.58 -11.02
C LEU A 167 -8.78 -54.50 -10.42
N GLN A 168 -7.47 -54.59 -10.67
CA GLN A 168 -6.50 -53.59 -10.24
C GLN A 168 -6.75 -52.22 -10.87
N ASN A 169 -7.08 -52.17 -12.17
CA ASN A 169 -7.49 -50.91 -12.80
C ASN A 169 -8.77 -50.32 -12.18
N ASN A 170 -9.78 -51.15 -11.96
CA ASN A 170 -11.03 -50.68 -11.36
C ASN A 170 -10.82 -50.14 -9.94
N LEU A 171 -9.99 -50.83 -9.14
CA LEU A 171 -9.58 -50.33 -7.83
C LEU A 171 -8.87 -48.98 -7.95
N GLY A 172 -7.89 -48.86 -8.85
CA GLY A 172 -7.18 -47.60 -9.09
C GLY A 172 -8.10 -46.45 -9.45
N VAL A 173 -9.05 -46.67 -10.36
CA VAL A 173 -10.03 -45.65 -10.80
C VAL A 173 -10.94 -45.23 -9.64
N MET A 174 -11.41 -46.18 -8.83
CA MET A 174 -12.28 -45.89 -7.67
C MET A 174 -11.53 -45.13 -6.58
N LEU A 175 -10.30 -45.53 -6.26
CA LEU A 175 -9.44 -44.83 -5.30
C LEU A 175 -9.13 -43.40 -5.79
N HIS A 176 -8.84 -43.22 -7.07
CA HIS A 176 -8.65 -41.89 -7.65
C HIS A 176 -9.92 -41.02 -7.58
N LYS A 177 -11.11 -41.59 -7.83
CA LYS A 177 -12.39 -40.87 -7.66
C LYS A 177 -12.64 -40.49 -6.20
N ARG A 178 -12.35 -41.37 -5.24
CA ARG A 178 -12.43 -41.05 -3.81
C ARG A 178 -11.48 -39.92 -3.46
N HIS A 179 -10.25 -40.03 -3.93
CA HIS A 179 -9.23 -39.00 -3.81
C HIS A 179 -9.67 -37.63 -4.37
N GLN A 180 -10.33 -37.57 -5.53
CA GLN A 180 -10.80 -36.31 -6.10
C GLN A 180 -11.80 -35.59 -5.18
N LYS A 181 -12.64 -36.36 -4.45
CA LYS A 181 -13.65 -35.86 -3.51
C LYS A 181 -13.08 -35.54 -2.11
N THR A 182 -12.21 -36.40 -1.57
CA THR A 182 -11.68 -36.29 -0.20
C THR A 182 -10.36 -35.52 -0.12
N LYS A 183 -9.66 -35.38 -1.26
CA LYS A 183 -8.29 -34.88 -1.38
C LYS A 183 -7.23 -35.68 -0.60
N ALA A 184 -7.57 -36.87 -0.09
CA ALA A 184 -6.67 -37.74 0.70
C ALA A 184 -5.51 -38.28 -0.14
N THR A 185 -4.27 -37.94 0.21
CA THR A 185 -3.06 -38.29 -0.57
C THR A 185 -2.74 -39.78 -0.58
N GLU A 186 -3.13 -40.49 0.48
CA GLU A 186 -2.99 -41.95 0.57
C GLU A 186 -3.77 -42.65 -0.55
N ASP A 187 -4.98 -42.20 -0.85
CA ASP A 187 -5.80 -42.77 -1.92
C ASP A 187 -5.17 -42.59 -3.31
N LEU A 188 -4.51 -41.46 -3.57
CA LEU A 188 -3.79 -41.24 -4.83
C LEU A 188 -2.60 -42.19 -4.96
N SER A 189 -1.83 -42.35 -3.88
CA SER A 189 -0.66 -43.23 -3.87
C SER A 189 -1.09 -44.69 -4.08
N ARG A 190 -2.20 -45.11 -3.44
CA ARG A 190 -2.80 -46.43 -3.62
C ARG A 190 -3.40 -46.62 -5.03
N ALA A 191 -3.99 -45.58 -5.61
CA ALA A 191 -4.50 -45.61 -6.98
C ALA A 191 -3.38 -45.82 -8.01
N ILE A 192 -2.27 -45.09 -7.86
CA ILE A 192 -1.08 -45.22 -8.71
C ILE A 192 -0.50 -46.64 -8.59
N HIS A 193 -0.34 -47.15 -7.37
CA HIS A 193 0.16 -48.50 -7.15
C HIS A 193 -0.73 -49.59 -7.78
N ALA A 194 -2.05 -49.45 -7.64
CA ALA A 194 -3.01 -50.35 -8.28
C ALA A 194 -2.91 -50.26 -9.82
N MET A 195 -2.71 -49.07 -10.39
CA MET A 195 -2.54 -48.89 -11.83
C MET A 195 -1.22 -49.47 -12.35
N GLU A 196 -0.11 -49.26 -11.66
CA GLU A 196 1.19 -49.88 -12.00
C GLU A 196 1.09 -51.41 -11.99
N THR A 197 0.44 -51.97 -10.97
CA THR A 197 0.17 -53.41 -10.89
C THR A 197 -0.70 -53.87 -12.06
N ALA A 198 -1.74 -53.10 -12.41
CA ALA A 198 -2.61 -53.39 -13.54
C ALA A 198 -1.85 -53.39 -14.88
N ILE A 199 -0.93 -52.44 -15.08
CA ILE A 199 -0.09 -52.33 -16.29
C ILE A 199 0.86 -53.53 -16.39
N ASN A 200 1.56 -53.89 -15.31
CA ASN A 200 2.47 -55.04 -15.29
C ASN A 200 1.79 -56.38 -15.61
N LEU A 201 0.48 -56.48 -15.36
CA LEU A 201 -0.34 -57.66 -15.63
C LEU A 201 -1.03 -57.64 -17.00
N THR A 202 -0.87 -56.57 -17.77
CA THR A 202 -1.51 -56.40 -19.08
C THR A 202 -0.50 -56.73 -20.19
N PRO A 203 -0.82 -57.67 -21.10
CA PRO A 203 0.04 -57.97 -22.25
C PRO A 203 0.31 -56.74 -23.14
N GLU A 204 1.50 -56.66 -23.75
CA GLU A 204 1.92 -55.51 -24.58
C GLU A 204 1.04 -55.27 -25.81
N ASP A 205 0.39 -56.32 -26.32
CA ASP A 205 -0.53 -56.29 -27.47
C ASP A 205 -1.98 -55.98 -27.08
N SER A 206 -2.26 -55.78 -25.79
CA SER A 206 -3.61 -55.51 -25.31
C SER A 206 -4.07 -54.09 -25.67
N PRO A 207 -5.28 -53.91 -26.25
CA PRO A 207 -5.83 -52.59 -26.52
C PRO A 207 -6.06 -51.76 -25.24
N ASP A 208 -6.25 -52.43 -24.09
CA ASP A 208 -6.48 -51.76 -22.81
C ASP A 208 -5.21 -51.12 -22.22
N LEU A 209 -4.02 -51.46 -22.74
CA LEU A 209 -2.74 -50.99 -22.20
C LEU A 209 -2.54 -49.48 -22.40
N GLY A 210 -2.98 -48.94 -23.55
CA GLY A 210 -2.92 -47.51 -23.85
C GLY A 210 -3.71 -46.66 -22.85
N ASP A 211 -4.95 -47.06 -22.55
CA ASP A 211 -5.81 -46.39 -21.57
C ASP A 211 -5.21 -46.38 -20.15
N ARG A 212 -4.63 -47.51 -19.73
CA ARG A 212 -4.01 -47.66 -18.41
C ARG A 212 -2.77 -46.79 -18.28
N LEU A 213 -1.91 -46.77 -19.29
CA LEU A 213 -0.72 -45.91 -19.33
C LEU A 213 -1.09 -44.42 -19.34
N ASN A 214 -2.14 -44.04 -20.07
CA ASN A 214 -2.65 -42.68 -20.04
C ASN A 214 -3.16 -42.27 -18.65
N ASN A 215 -3.93 -43.15 -17.99
CA ASN A 215 -4.41 -42.90 -16.62
C ASN A 215 -3.26 -42.82 -15.62
N LEU A 216 -2.26 -43.69 -15.74
CA LEU A 216 -1.04 -43.62 -14.92
C LEU A 216 -0.33 -42.28 -15.11
N GLY A 217 -0.15 -41.83 -16.36
CA GLY A 217 0.46 -40.53 -16.66
C GLY A 217 -0.28 -39.36 -16.02
N LEU A 218 -1.61 -39.34 -16.11
CA LEU A 218 -2.44 -38.32 -15.46
C LEU A 218 -2.31 -38.34 -13.94
N TRP A 219 -2.33 -39.51 -13.31
CA TRP A 219 -2.29 -39.62 -11.84
C TRP A 219 -0.91 -39.30 -11.27
N LEU A 220 0.17 -39.71 -11.95
CA LEU A 220 1.54 -39.28 -11.62
C LEU A 220 1.70 -37.76 -11.75
N SER A 221 1.07 -37.15 -12.76
CA SER A 221 1.03 -35.68 -12.88
C SER A 221 0.28 -35.02 -11.72
N SER A 222 -0.86 -35.57 -11.28
CA SER A 222 -1.58 -35.09 -10.09
C SER A 222 -0.84 -35.35 -8.78
N GLN A 223 0.01 -36.37 -8.72
CA GLN A 223 0.88 -36.63 -7.59
C GLN A 223 1.99 -35.58 -7.51
N PHE A 224 2.63 -35.27 -8.64
CA PHE A 224 3.60 -34.20 -8.73
C PHE A 224 3.05 -32.85 -8.23
N GLU A 225 1.82 -32.49 -8.60
CA GLU A 225 1.19 -31.23 -8.13
C GLU A 225 1.10 -31.12 -6.61
N ARG A 226 1.23 -32.23 -5.88
CA ARG A 226 1.22 -32.27 -4.42
C ARG A 226 2.59 -32.50 -3.79
N THR A 227 3.42 -33.34 -4.41
CA THR A 227 4.71 -33.77 -3.85
C THR A 227 5.87 -32.90 -4.33
N GLU A 228 5.68 -32.14 -5.42
CA GLU A 228 6.69 -31.41 -6.18
C GLU A 228 7.90 -32.26 -6.61
N ARG A 229 7.77 -33.60 -6.59
CA ARG A 229 8.85 -34.53 -6.96
C ARG A 229 8.98 -34.66 -8.46
N VAL A 230 10.09 -34.17 -9.00
CA VAL A 230 10.37 -34.15 -10.44
C VAL A 230 10.35 -35.55 -11.08
N GLY A 231 10.70 -36.61 -10.33
CA GLY A 231 10.66 -37.99 -10.81
C GLY A 231 9.25 -38.46 -11.19
N ASP A 232 8.21 -37.93 -10.54
CA ASP A 232 6.80 -38.26 -10.84
C ASP A 232 6.42 -37.70 -12.22
N LEU A 233 6.92 -36.51 -12.58
CA LEU A 233 6.72 -35.92 -13.92
C LEU A 233 7.46 -36.66 -15.03
N ASP A 234 8.71 -37.08 -14.77
CA ASP A 234 9.46 -37.84 -15.76
C ASP A 234 8.74 -39.18 -16.04
N SER A 235 8.23 -39.82 -15.00
CA SER A 235 7.43 -41.05 -15.12
C SER A 235 6.09 -40.80 -15.83
N ALA A 236 5.43 -39.66 -15.56
CA ALA A 236 4.19 -39.27 -16.22
C ALA A 236 4.37 -39.07 -17.73
N VAL A 237 5.44 -38.37 -18.12
CA VAL A 237 5.79 -38.14 -19.53
C VAL A 237 6.08 -39.47 -20.23
N GLU A 238 6.84 -40.37 -19.61
CA GLU A 238 7.13 -41.68 -20.21
C GLU A 238 5.89 -42.57 -20.34
N ALA A 239 4.99 -42.56 -19.35
CA ALA A 239 3.71 -43.28 -19.44
C ALA A 239 2.83 -42.73 -20.57
N ALA A 240 2.70 -41.40 -20.68
CA ALA A 240 1.93 -40.76 -21.74
C ALA A 240 2.52 -40.99 -23.14
N LYS A 241 3.86 -40.97 -23.29
CA LYS A 241 4.52 -41.31 -24.56
C LYS A 241 4.24 -42.74 -24.99
N LYS A 242 4.35 -43.70 -24.07
CA LYS A 242 4.04 -45.11 -24.35
C LYS A 242 2.58 -45.28 -24.75
N ALA A 243 1.65 -44.60 -24.08
CA ALA A 243 0.23 -44.63 -24.44
C ALA A 243 -0.01 -44.15 -25.88
N VAL A 244 0.61 -43.04 -26.30
CA VAL A 244 0.51 -42.52 -27.66
C VAL A 244 1.12 -43.48 -28.68
N ASN A 245 2.30 -44.05 -28.40
CA ASN A 245 3.00 -44.95 -29.33
C ASN A 245 2.28 -46.28 -29.57
N LEU A 246 1.54 -46.78 -28.57
CA LEU A 246 0.77 -48.03 -28.67
C LEU A 246 -0.59 -47.85 -29.35
N THR A 247 -1.01 -46.61 -29.60
CA THR A 247 -2.35 -46.27 -30.07
C THR A 247 -2.31 -45.78 -31.52
N PRO A 248 -2.98 -46.46 -32.48
CA PRO A 248 -3.02 -46.00 -33.87
C PRO A 248 -3.69 -44.63 -34.01
N GLU A 249 -3.30 -43.84 -35.03
CA GLU A 249 -3.87 -42.48 -35.24
C GLU A 249 -5.37 -42.48 -35.50
N SER A 250 -5.91 -43.57 -36.05
CA SER A 250 -7.35 -43.74 -36.30
C SER A 250 -8.17 -44.03 -35.03
N HIS A 251 -7.51 -44.24 -33.89
CA HIS A 251 -8.18 -44.58 -32.64
C HIS A 251 -8.85 -43.35 -32.00
N GLN A 252 -10.08 -43.54 -31.48
CA GLN A 252 -10.89 -42.44 -30.93
C GLN A 252 -10.23 -41.66 -29.78
N HIS A 253 -9.34 -42.30 -29.00
CA HIS A 253 -8.66 -41.69 -27.86
C HIS A 253 -7.27 -41.12 -28.19
N TYR A 254 -6.76 -41.32 -29.42
CA TYR A 254 -5.41 -40.90 -29.81
C TYR A 254 -5.18 -39.39 -29.59
N ALA A 255 -6.12 -38.55 -30.04
CA ALA A 255 -6.07 -37.12 -29.84
C ALA A 255 -6.05 -36.71 -28.34
N GLY A 256 -6.82 -37.43 -27.51
CA GLY A 256 -6.85 -37.23 -26.06
C GLY A 256 -5.53 -37.60 -25.38
N TYR A 257 -4.90 -38.70 -25.80
CA TYR A 257 -3.59 -39.09 -25.29
C TYR A 257 -2.50 -38.09 -25.68
N LEU A 258 -2.53 -37.57 -26.92
CA LEU A 258 -1.64 -36.51 -27.37
C LEU A 258 -1.80 -35.23 -26.53
N ASN A 259 -3.03 -34.83 -26.20
CA ASN A 259 -3.27 -33.69 -25.32
C ASN A 259 -2.73 -33.91 -23.90
N ASN A 260 -2.87 -35.12 -23.35
CA ASN A 260 -2.33 -35.45 -22.02
C ASN A 260 -0.80 -35.52 -22.03
N LEU A 261 -0.21 -36.01 -23.12
CA LEU A 261 1.23 -35.96 -23.35
C LEU A 261 1.72 -34.50 -23.43
N ALA A 262 1.01 -33.63 -24.16
CA ALA A 262 1.32 -32.21 -24.23
C ALA A 262 1.29 -31.56 -22.85
N ASN A 263 0.25 -31.82 -22.05
CA ASN A 263 0.15 -31.30 -20.69
C ASN A 263 1.26 -31.81 -19.76
N SER A 264 1.69 -33.07 -19.92
CA SER A 264 2.78 -33.64 -19.13
C SER A 264 4.12 -32.98 -19.47
N HIS A 265 4.40 -32.78 -20.76
CA HIS A 265 5.56 -32.02 -21.22
C HIS A 265 5.51 -30.56 -20.75
N GLY A 266 4.35 -29.90 -20.85
CA GLY A 266 4.17 -28.52 -20.41
C GLY A 266 4.37 -28.31 -18.91
N LYS A 267 3.86 -29.21 -18.05
CA LYS A 267 4.14 -29.17 -16.60
C LYS A 267 5.62 -29.43 -16.28
N ARG A 268 6.26 -30.34 -17.03
CA ARG A 268 7.70 -30.57 -16.91
C ARG A 268 8.52 -29.36 -17.32
N PHE A 269 8.11 -28.68 -18.38
CA PHE A 269 8.66 -27.39 -18.79
C PHE A 269 8.54 -26.34 -17.69
N GLN A 270 7.35 -26.13 -17.10
CA GLN A 270 7.15 -25.19 -16.00
C GLN A 270 8.07 -25.45 -14.79
N ARG A 271 8.48 -26.71 -14.59
CA ARG A 271 9.37 -27.10 -13.48
C ARG A 271 10.86 -27.07 -13.83
N LYS A 272 11.25 -27.48 -15.04
CA LYS A 272 12.66 -27.64 -15.47
C LYS A 272 13.17 -26.49 -16.36
N GLY A 273 12.29 -25.70 -16.97
CA GLY A 273 12.63 -24.66 -17.95
C GLY A 273 13.18 -25.19 -19.28
N SER A 274 12.97 -26.47 -19.60
CA SER A 274 13.56 -27.10 -20.80
C SER A 274 12.84 -26.68 -22.09
N VAL A 275 13.54 -25.99 -22.98
CA VAL A 275 13.00 -25.57 -24.29
C VAL A 275 12.53 -26.78 -25.14
N ASP A 276 13.19 -27.93 -25.01
CA ASP A 276 12.77 -29.17 -25.68
C ASP A 276 11.40 -29.65 -25.17
N ASP A 277 11.09 -29.47 -23.89
CA ASP A 277 9.80 -29.87 -23.34
C ASP A 277 8.64 -29.03 -23.87
N ILE A 278 8.79 -27.70 -23.93
CA ILE A 278 7.71 -26.85 -24.47
C ILE A 278 7.52 -27.08 -25.98
N ASN A 279 8.60 -27.32 -26.72
CA ASN A 279 8.50 -27.66 -28.14
C ASN A 279 7.77 -28.99 -28.35
N ARG A 280 8.06 -30.02 -27.54
CA ARG A 280 7.33 -31.29 -27.57
C ARG A 280 5.88 -31.15 -27.13
N ALA A 281 5.58 -30.27 -26.17
CA ALA A 281 4.21 -29.97 -25.77
C ALA A 281 3.41 -29.37 -26.94
N ILE A 282 3.97 -28.36 -27.61
CA ILE A 282 3.36 -27.72 -28.79
C ILE A 282 3.19 -28.72 -29.93
N GLU A 283 4.20 -29.55 -30.21
CA GLU A 283 4.12 -30.59 -31.24
C GLU A 283 2.98 -31.58 -30.98
N ALA A 284 2.89 -32.09 -29.73
CA ALA A 284 1.82 -33.00 -29.34
C ALA A 284 0.44 -32.34 -29.41
N SER A 285 0.30 -31.07 -28.99
CA SER A 285 -0.94 -30.31 -29.12
C SER A 285 -1.34 -30.05 -30.58
N LEU A 286 -0.39 -29.72 -31.47
CA LEU A 286 -0.65 -29.56 -32.91
C LEU A 286 -1.15 -30.86 -33.54
N ARG A 287 -0.51 -31.99 -33.19
CA ARG A 287 -0.95 -33.32 -33.64
C ARG A 287 -2.35 -33.66 -33.12
N ALA A 288 -2.65 -33.34 -31.85
CA ALA A 288 -3.97 -33.55 -31.28
C ALA A 288 -5.04 -32.77 -32.06
N VAL A 289 -4.82 -31.46 -32.28
CA VAL A 289 -5.74 -30.60 -33.04
C VAL A 289 -5.95 -31.11 -34.47
N LYS A 290 -4.89 -31.58 -35.14
CA LYS A 290 -4.95 -32.11 -36.52
C LYS A 290 -5.70 -33.44 -36.61
N SER A 291 -5.59 -34.29 -35.59
CA SER A 291 -6.17 -35.65 -35.58
C SER A 291 -7.70 -35.68 -35.36
N THR A 292 -8.27 -34.62 -34.81
CA THR A 292 -9.73 -34.49 -34.62
C THR A 292 -10.42 -33.75 -35.78
N SER A 293 -11.44 -34.37 -36.38
CA SER A 293 -12.30 -33.73 -37.40
C SER A 293 -13.23 -32.66 -36.82
N GLN A 294 -13.66 -32.84 -35.57
CA GLN A 294 -14.35 -31.84 -34.76
C GLN A 294 -13.30 -31.06 -33.97
N LYS A 295 -13.01 -29.82 -34.40
CA LYS A 295 -12.10 -28.88 -33.73
C LYS A 295 -12.43 -28.81 -32.23
N HIS A 296 -11.70 -29.54 -31.37
CA HIS A 296 -12.04 -29.64 -29.95
C HIS A 296 -11.56 -28.38 -29.21
N PRO A 297 -12.45 -27.61 -28.55
CA PRO A 297 -12.10 -26.32 -27.93
C PRO A 297 -10.96 -26.44 -26.90
N GLY A 298 -10.98 -27.50 -26.07
CA GLY A 298 -9.95 -27.73 -25.07
C GLY A 298 -8.55 -27.96 -25.66
N PHE A 299 -8.43 -28.58 -26.84
CA PHE A 299 -7.12 -28.80 -27.49
C PHE A 299 -6.57 -27.51 -28.07
N LEU A 300 -7.44 -26.68 -28.65
CA LEU A 300 -7.09 -25.33 -29.11
C LEU A 300 -6.65 -24.44 -27.95
N ASN A 301 -7.35 -24.49 -26.81
CA ASN A 301 -6.96 -23.74 -25.63
C ASN A 301 -5.61 -24.19 -25.07
N GLY A 302 -5.39 -25.51 -24.94
CA GLY A 302 -4.11 -26.06 -24.50
C GLY A 302 -2.96 -25.66 -25.44
N LEU A 303 -3.19 -25.71 -26.75
CA LEU A 303 -2.22 -25.23 -27.75
C LEU A 303 -1.89 -23.74 -27.56
N GLY A 304 -2.90 -22.90 -27.35
CA GLY A 304 -2.70 -21.48 -27.07
C GLY A 304 -1.86 -21.25 -25.82
N ALA A 305 -2.21 -21.90 -24.71
CA ALA A 305 -1.45 -21.80 -23.47
C ALA A 305 0.04 -22.19 -23.63
N TRP A 306 0.35 -23.23 -24.42
CA TRP A 306 1.75 -23.63 -24.65
C TRP A 306 2.52 -22.66 -25.56
N PHE A 307 1.86 -22.07 -26.57
CA PHE A 307 2.48 -20.99 -27.34
C PHE A 307 2.77 -19.78 -26.46
N CYS A 308 1.82 -19.35 -25.62
CA CYS A 308 2.04 -18.27 -24.67
C CYS A 308 3.19 -18.58 -23.69
N ALA A 309 3.27 -19.81 -23.18
CA ALA A 309 4.35 -20.22 -22.27
C ALA A 309 5.72 -20.30 -22.97
N ARG A 310 5.76 -20.62 -24.27
CA ARG A 310 7.01 -20.56 -25.04
C ARG A 310 7.45 -19.12 -25.27
N PHE A 311 6.51 -18.22 -25.58
CA PHE A 311 6.78 -16.79 -25.70
C PHE A 311 7.46 -16.22 -24.44
N GLU A 312 7.04 -16.63 -23.24
CA GLU A 312 7.65 -16.15 -21.98
C GLU A 312 9.15 -16.48 -21.85
N ILE A 313 9.67 -17.42 -22.65
CA ILE A 313 11.11 -17.75 -22.70
C ILE A 313 11.78 -17.27 -23.99
N SER A 314 11.09 -17.34 -25.13
CA SER A 314 11.67 -17.02 -26.43
C SER A 314 11.59 -15.53 -26.78
N GLY A 315 10.58 -14.81 -26.27
CA GLY A 315 10.26 -13.44 -26.66
C GLY A 315 9.68 -13.31 -28.08
N GLU A 316 9.43 -14.41 -28.77
CA GLU A 316 9.02 -14.46 -30.19
C GLU A 316 7.54 -14.08 -30.37
N LEU A 317 7.28 -12.90 -30.95
CA LEU A 317 5.92 -12.38 -31.15
C LEU A 317 4.99 -13.32 -31.93
N LEU A 318 5.53 -14.12 -32.85
CA LEU A 318 4.76 -15.11 -33.61
C LEU A 318 4.06 -16.14 -32.70
N ASP A 319 4.68 -16.48 -31.56
CA ASP A 319 4.07 -17.39 -30.59
C ASP A 319 2.82 -16.78 -29.96
N LEU A 320 2.81 -15.47 -29.69
CA LEU A 320 1.60 -14.80 -29.21
C LEU A 320 0.52 -14.73 -30.27
N ASP A 321 0.86 -14.50 -31.53
CA ASP A 321 -0.12 -14.52 -32.63
C ASP A 321 -0.77 -15.90 -32.77
N HIS A 322 0.01 -16.97 -32.73
CA HIS A 322 -0.52 -18.34 -32.72
C HIS A 322 -1.33 -18.65 -31.45
N SER A 323 -0.92 -18.13 -30.29
CA SER A 323 -1.65 -18.27 -29.04
C SER A 323 -3.03 -17.63 -29.13
N ILE A 324 -3.09 -16.38 -29.59
CA ILE A 324 -4.32 -15.61 -29.76
C ILE A 324 -5.23 -16.29 -30.78
N GLU A 325 -4.71 -16.76 -31.91
CA GLU A 325 -5.52 -17.46 -32.92
C GLU A 325 -6.15 -18.74 -32.34
N ALA A 326 -5.34 -19.57 -31.66
CA ALA A 326 -5.81 -20.83 -31.09
C ALA A 326 -6.85 -20.60 -29.98
N ALA A 327 -6.57 -19.69 -29.04
CA ALA A 327 -7.48 -19.36 -27.94
C ALA A 327 -8.78 -18.71 -28.44
N ARG A 328 -8.71 -17.80 -29.42
CA ARG A 328 -9.90 -17.17 -30.02
C ARG A 328 -10.78 -18.17 -30.73
N ARG A 329 -10.19 -19.07 -31.51
CA ARG A 329 -10.94 -20.17 -32.13
C ARG A 329 -11.59 -21.09 -31.09
N ALA A 330 -10.96 -21.32 -29.94
CA ALA A 330 -11.55 -22.09 -28.84
C ALA A 330 -12.79 -21.38 -28.26
N VAL A 331 -12.71 -20.06 -28.06
CA VAL A 331 -13.82 -19.22 -27.60
C VAL A 331 -14.96 -19.19 -28.62
N ASP A 332 -14.68 -19.02 -29.91
CA ASP A 332 -15.70 -18.85 -30.96
C ASP A 332 -16.60 -20.09 -31.13
N ILE A 333 -16.02 -21.29 -30.98
CA ILE A 333 -16.76 -22.55 -31.13
C ILE A 333 -17.46 -23.01 -29.83
N THR A 334 -17.21 -22.33 -28.71
CA THR A 334 -17.72 -22.71 -27.39
C THR A 334 -18.94 -21.85 -27.04
N PRO A 335 -20.13 -22.42 -26.78
CA PRO A 335 -21.31 -21.65 -26.42
C PRO A 335 -21.12 -20.79 -25.15
N PRO A 336 -21.81 -19.64 -25.00
CA PRO A 336 -21.68 -18.75 -23.84
C PRO A 336 -21.84 -19.42 -22.47
N ASN A 337 -22.73 -20.41 -22.37
CA ASN A 337 -23.05 -21.09 -21.11
C ASN A 337 -22.16 -22.31 -20.83
N HIS A 338 -21.12 -22.56 -21.64
CA HIS A 338 -20.25 -23.71 -21.46
C HIS A 338 -19.36 -23.53 -20.21
N PRO A 339 -19.22 -24.53 -19.33
CA PRO A 339 -18.44 -24.41 -18.09
C PRO A 339 -16.99 -23.96 -18.30
N ASP A 340 -16.33 -24.47 -19.33
CA ASP A 340 -14.92 -24.16 -19.61
C ASP A 340 -14.70 -22.86 -20.40
N ARG A 341 -15.77 -22.14 -20.79
CA ARG A 341 -15.63 -20.91 -21.59
C ARG A 341 -14.81 -19.85 -20.87
N CYS A 342 -14.96 -19.74 -19.55
CA CYS A 342 -14.18 -18.82 -18.73
C CYS A 342 -12.66 -19.08 -18.87
N ALA A 343 -12.22 -20.34 -18.82
CA ALA A 343 -10.80 -20.69 -18.94
C ALA A 343 -10.24 -20.37 -20.34
N PHE A 344 -11.09 -20.48 -21.38
CA PHE A 344 -10.70 -20.14 -22.75
C PHE A 344 -10.56 -18.63 -22.94
N LEU A 345 -11.49 -17.85 -22.37
CA LEU A 345 -11.40 -16.39 -22.34
C LEU A 345 -10.18 -15.92 -21.53
N ASP A 346 -9.87 -16.58 -20.41
CA ASP A 346 -8.69 -16.25 -19.59
C ASP A 346 -7.37 -16.43 -20.36
N THR A 347 -7.27 -17.52 -21.13
CA THR A 347 -6.09 -17.80 -21.98
C THR A 347 -5.96 -16.77 -23.10
N LEU A 348 -7.07 -16.40 -23.74
CA LEU A 348 -7.11 -15.37 -24.78
C LEU A 348 -6.72 -13.99 -24.22
N GLY A 349 -7.33 -13.59 -23.11
CA GLY A 349 -7.05 -12.33 -22.43
C GLY A 349 -5.58 -12.23 -21.99
N THR A 350 -5.03 -13.32 -21.46
CA THR A 350 -3.62 -13.38 -21.04
C THR A 350 -2.70 -13.19 -22.25
N SER A 351 -2.97 -13.89 -23.35
CA SER A 351 -2.17 -13.76 -24.58
C SER A 351 -2.22 -12.35 -25.17
N LEU A 352 -3.39 -11.70 -25.16
CA LEU A 352 -3.56 -10.31 -25.58
C LEU A 352 -2.81 -9.33 -24.66
N SER A 353 -2.87 -9.55 -23.35
CA SER A 353 -2.14 -8.75 -22.35
C SER A 353 -0.61 -8.88 -22.54
N ARG A 354 -0.08 -10.10 -22.74
CA ARG A 354 1.34 -10.31 -23.08
C ARG A 354 1.74 -9.64 -24.40
N LYS A 355 0.85 -9.66 -25.39
CA LYS A 355 1.08 -8.96 -26.67
C LYS A 355 1.12 -7.46 -26.48
N PHE A 356 0.25 -6.90 -25.64
CA PHE A 356 0.32 -5.51 -25.25
C PHE A 356 1.65 -5.18 -24.57
N GLU A 357 2.10 -5.97 -23.58
CA GLU A 357 3.38 -5.75 -22.89
C GLU A 357 4.55 -5.66 -23.88
N ARG A 358 4.51 -6.45 -24.97
CA ARG A 358 5.59 -6.48 -25.99
C ARG A 358 5.46 -5.43 -27.09
N THR A 359 4.24 -5.03 -27.46
CA THR A 359 3.97 -4.18 -28.63
C THR A 359 3.50 -2.77 -28.29
N ASP A 360 3.14 -2.52 -27.02
CA ASP A 360 2.49 -1.30 -26.54
C ASP A 360 1.15 -0.96 -27.24
N SER A 361 0.51 -1.96 -27.84
CA SER A 361 -0.74 -1.81 -28.59
C SER A 361 -1.94 -1.64 -27.66
N VAL A 362 -2.38 -0.39 -27.44
CA VAL A 362 -3.57 -0.07 -26.61
C VAL A 362 -4.83 -0.80 -27.10
N LYS A 363 -4.91 -1.12 -28.39
CA LYS A 363 -6.00 -1.92 -28.95
C LYS A 363 -6.04 -3.32 -28.34
N ASP A 364 -4.88 -3.99 -28.25
CA ASP A 364 -4.78 -5.34 -27.68
C ASP A 364 -5.07 -5.32 -26.17
N LEU A 365 -4.67 -4.25 -25.46
CA LEU A 365 -5.02 -4.07 -24.04
C LEU A 365 -6.52 -3.88 -23.80
N ASN A 366 -7.16 -3.01 -24.60
CA ASN A 366 -8.61 -2.80 -24.49
C ASN A 366 -9.39 -4.06 -24.84
N GLU A 367 -8.92 -4.84 -25.81
CA GLU A 367 -9.50 -6.14 -26.12
C GLU A 367 -9.29 -7.15 -24.99
N ALA A 368 -8.10 -7.20 -24.38
CA ALA A 368 -7.84 -8.06 -23.21
C ALA A 368 -8.80 -7.73 -22.06
N LEU A 369 -9.03 -6.44 -21.78
CA LEU A 369 -9.97 -5.99 -20.75
C LEU A 369 -11.41 -6.42 -21.04
N ASP A 370 -11.87 -6.30 -22.30
CA ASP A 370 -13.19 -6.77 -22.70
C ASP A 370 -13.32 -8.30 -22.53
N ILE A 371 -12.32 -9.05 -22.99
CA ILE A 371 -12.29 -10.51 -22.87
C ILE A 371 -12.28 -10.96 -21.41
N PHE A 372 -11.49 -10.33 -20.54
CA PHE A 372 -11.49 -10.66 -19.11
C PHE A 372 -12.79 -10.24 -18.40
N THR A 373 -13.46 -9.18 -18.86
CA THR A 373 -14.79 -8.79 -18.36
C THR A 373 -15.82 -9.86 -18.71
N GLN A 374 -15.83 -10.33 -19.96
CA GLN A 374 -16.66 -11.46 -20.38
C GLN A 374 -16.35 -12.74 -19.59
N ALA A 375 -15.06 -13.00 -19.31
CA ALA A 375 -14.66 -14.16 -18.50
C ALA A 375 -15.22 -14.05 -17.07
N LEU A 376 -15.21 -12.85 -16.48
CA LEU A 376 -15.72 -12.62 -15.13
C LEU A 376 -17.24 -12.83 -15.07
N GLU A 377 -17.99 -12.38 -16.08
CA GLU A 377 -19.43 -12.58 -16.20
C GLU A 377 -19.80 -14.06 -16.38
N ALA A 378 -18.97 -14.84 -17.08
CA ALA A 378 -19.16 -16.26 -17.29
C ALA A 378 -18.77 -17.13 -16.08
N ALA A 379 -17.96 -16.60 -15.14
CA ALA A 379 -17.41 -17.35 -14.03
C ALA A 379 -18.36 -17.40 -12.81
N PRO A 380 -18.68 -18.59 -12.26
CA PRO A 380 -19.39 -18.67 -10.99
C PRO A 380 -18.51 -18.11 -9.85
N ARG A 381 -19.06 -17.24 -9.00
CA ARG A 381 -18.32 -16.46 -7.97
C ARG A 381 -17.43 -17.28 -7.01
N ASN A 382 -17.71 -18.57 -6.82
CA ASN A 382 -17.00 -19.44 -5.88
C ASN A 382 -15.94 -20.34 -6.56
N THR A 383 -15.56 -20.07 -7.82
CA THR A 383 -14.55 -20.86 -8.53
C THR A 383 -13.16 -20.24 -8.48
N LEU A 384 -12.14 -21.08 -8.64
CA LEU A 384 -10.75 -20.60 -8.78
C LEU A 384 -10.55 -19.79 -10.06
N ASP A 385 -11.37 -20.03 -11.08
CA ASP A 385 -11.36 -19.26 -12.33
C ASP A 385 -11.81 -17.82 -12.08
N PHE A 386 -12.90 -17.61 -11.33
CA PHE A 386 -13.35 -16.27 -10.92
C PHE A 386 -12.22 -15.48 -10.24
N THR A 387 -11.54 -16.10 -9.27
CA THR A 387 -10.43 -15.45 -8.57
C THR A 387 -9.20 -15.17 -9.47
N SER A 388 -8.97 -15.99 -10.50
CA SER A 388 -7.85 -15.76 -11.45
C SER A 388 -8.19 -14.62 -12.40
N THR A 389 -9.41 -14.58 -12.93
CA THR A 389 -9.90 -13.50 -13.77
C THR A 389 -9.87 -12.15 -13.06
N LEU A 390 -10.25 -12.09 -11.78
CA LEU A 390 -10.12 -10.86 -10.97
C LEU A 390 -8.68 -10.33 -10.91
N ASN A 391 -7.70 -11.22 -10.70
CA ASN A 391 -6.29 -10.84 -10.67
C ASN A 391 -5.83 -10.31 -12.03
N ASN A 392 -6.21 -10.99 -13.12
CA ASN A 392 -5.81 -10.63 -14.47
C ASN A 392 -6.45 -9.32 -14.93
N LEU A 393 -7.72 -9.07 -14.60
CA LEU A 393 -8.36 -7.76 -14.76
C LEU A 393 -7.58 -6.68 -14.02
N GLY A 394 -7.23 -6.94 -12.76
CA GLY A 394 -6.48 -5.98 -11.97
C GLY A 394 -5.12 -5.64 -12.59
N ILE A 395 -4.39 -6.64 -13.11
CA ILE A 395 -3.14 -6.43 -13.84
C ILE A 395 -3.36 -5.56 -15.09
N CYS A 396 -4.37 -5.87 -15.91
CA CYS A 396 -4.64 -5.12 -17.15
C CYS A 396 -5.07 -3.67 -16.88
N HIS A 397 -5.85 -3.43 -15.82
CA HIS A 397 -6.17 -2.07 -15.41
C HIS A 397 -4.93 -1.31 -14.90
N GLY A 398 -4.00 -1.99 -14.21
CA GLY A 398 -2.70 -1.41 -13.86
C GLY A 398 -1.87 -1.03 -15.07
N MET A 399 -1.80 -1.90 -16.09
CA MET A 399 -1.17 -1.60 -17.38
C MET A 399 -1.83 -0.41 -18.09
N ARG A 400 -3.16 -0.32 -18.04
CA ARG A 400 -3.89 0.81 -18.61
C ARG A 400 -3.55 2.10 -17.87
N PHE A 401 -3.45 2.08 -16.54
CA PHE A 401 -2.95 3.20 -15.75
C PHE A 401 -1.54 3.63 -16.18
N GLU A 402 -0.63 2.69 -16.41
CA GLU A 402 0.73 3.01 -16.87
C GLU A 402 0.73 3.72 -18.23
N ARG A 403 -0.29 3.50 -19.09
CA ARG A 403 -0.47 4.26 -20.35
C ARG A 403 -1.23 5.56 -20.21
N THR A 404 -2.33 5.57 -19.47
CA THR A 404 -3.26 6.71 -19.42
C THR A 404 -2.96 7.69 -18.30
N GLY A 405 -2.25 7.24 -17.26
CA GLY A 405 -2.08 7.97 -16.00
C GLY A 405 -3.36 8.10 -15.17
N SER A 406 -4.45 7.40 -15.53
CA SER A 406 -5.75 7.48 -14.88
C SER A 406 -5.74 6.80 -13.51
N ILE A 407 -5.85 7.59 -12.44
CA ILE A 407 -5.87 7.05 -11.08
C ILE A 407 -7.05 6.10 -10.86
N ALA A 408 -8.20 6.35 -11.48
CA ALA A 408 -9.37 5.47 -11.41
C ALA A 408 -9.08 4.04 -11.91
N ASP A 409 -8.26 3.89 -12.94
CA ASP A 409 -7.83 2.57 -13.42
C ASP A 409 -7.01 1.84 -12.37
N LEU A 410 -6.14 2.59 -11.66
CA LEU A 410 -5.27 2.04 -10.64
C LEU A 410 -6.03 1.63 -9.37
N ASP A 411 -7.05 2.37 -8.96
CA ASP A 411 -7.88 1.94 -7.83
C ASP A 411 -8.73 0.73 -8.17
N TYR A 412 -9.27 0.67 -9.39
CA TYR A 412 -9.97 -0.53 -9.87
C TYR A 412 -9.03 -1.73 -9.91
N ALA A 413 -7.77 -1.53 -10.34
CA ALA A 413 -6.73 -2.56 -10.30
C ALA A 413 -6.47 -3.08 -8.89
N ILE A 414 -6.34 -2.18 -7.92
CA ILE A 414 -6.13 -2.50 -6.50
C ILE A 414 -7.35 -3.22 -5.92
N GLU A 415 -8.57 -2.78 -6.22
CA GLU A 415 -9.82 -3.40 -5.75
C GLU A 415 -9.92 -4.87 -6.23
N ARG A 416 -9.73 -5.10 -7.54
CA ARG A 416 -9.86 -6.44 -8.13
C ARG A 416 -8.73 -7.39 -7.70
N THR A 417 -7.49 -6.91 -7.60
CA THR A 417 -6.38 -7.72 -7.06
C THR A 417 -6.56 -8.03 -5.58
N HIS A 418 -7.06 -7.08 -4.79
CA HIS A 418 -7.38 -7.29 -3.38
C HIS A 418 -8.50 -8.33 -3.20
N GLU A 419 -9.59 -8.23 -3.97
CA GLU A 419 -10.69 -9.21 -3.97
C GLU A 419 -10.19 -10.61 -4.34
N SER A 420 -9.30 -10.71 -5.33
CA SER A 420 -8.65 -11.97 -5.70
C SER A 420 -7.86 -12.57 -4.54
N VAL A 421 -7.04 -11.78 -3.84
CA VAL A 421 -6.28 -12.23 -2.66
C VAL A 421 -7.22 -12.69 -1.55
N ALA A 422 -8.24 -11.89 -1.22
CA ALA A 422 -9.18 -12.18 -0.13
C ALA A 422 -9.99 -13.46 -0.38
N SER A 423 -10.31 -13.78 -1.64
CA SER A 423 -10.99 -15.03 -2.02
C SER A 423 -10.06 -16.23 -2.19
N THR A 424 -8.75 -16.08 -1.93
CA THR A 424 -7.77 -17.16 -2.06
C THR A 424 -7.48 -17.80 -0.70
N PRO A 425 -7.63 -19.14 -0.55
CA PRO A 425 -7.26 -19.82 0.70
C PRO A 425 -5.76 -19.67 1.06
N HIS A 426 -5.45 -19.55 2.35
CA HIS A 426 -4.10 -19.28 2.90
C HIS A 426 -2.99 -20.33 2.58
N GLY A 427 -3.30 -21.44 1.91
CA GLY A 427 -2.32 -22.43 1.45
C GLY A 427 -2.32 -22.65 -0.06
N HIS A 428 -3.02 -21.81 -0.82
CA HIS A 428 -3.18 -22.02 -2.26
C HIS A 428 -1.88 -21.65 -3.02
N PRO A 429 -1.39 -22.50 -3.95
CA PRO A 429 -0.11 -22.27 -4.66
C PRO A 429 -0.03 -20.95 -5.44
N LYS A 430 -1.17 -20.39 -5.87
CA LYS A 430 -1.22 -19.10 -6.59
C LYS A 430 -1.34 -17.86 -5.68
N LEU A 431 -1.50 -18.02 -4.37
CA LEU A 431 -1.57 -16.89 -3.43
C LEU A 431 -0.33 -15.97 -3.50
N PRO A 432 0.92 -16.48 -3.57
CA PRO A 432 2.11 -15.65 -3.71
C PRO A 432 2.06 -14.72 -4.92
N ASN A 433 1.63 -15.23 -6.08
CA ASN A 433 1.50 -14.42 -7.30
C ASN A 433 0.47 -13.29 -7.15
N ARG A 434 -0.69 -13.59 -6.55
CA ARG A 434 -1.78 -12.60 -6.35
C ARG A 434 -1.37 -11.49 -5.38
N LEU A 435 -0.70 -11.85 -4.28
CA LEU A 435 -0.14 -10.88 -3.34
C LEU A 435 0.93 -10.00 -4.00
N ASN A 436 1.79 -10.58 -4.84
CA ASN A 436 2.78 -9.81 -5.59
C ASN A 436 2.12 -8.82 -6.57
N SER A 437 1.06 -9.24 -7.26
CA SER A 437 0.26 -8.36 -8.13
C SER A 437 -0.36 -7.21 -7.35
N LEU A 438 -1.03 -7.48 -6.23
CA LEU A 438 -1.59 -6.45 -5.34
C LEU A 438 -0.50 -5.47 -4.86
N GLY A 439 0.64 -6.00 -4.40
CA GLY A 439 1.77 -5.18 -3.95
C GLY A 439 2.34 -4.28 -5.05
N ASN A 440 2.30 -4.71 -6.31
CA ASN A 440 2.74 -3.89 -7.44
C ASN A 440 1.76 -2.75 -7.75
N GLN A 441 0.44 -2.99 -7.66
CA GLN A 441 -0.56 -1.94 -7.86
C GLN A 441 -0.49 -0.89 -6.73
N LEU A 442 -0.33 -1.32 -5.48
CA LEU A 442 -0.15 -0.43 -4.34
C LEU A 442 1.14 0.41 -4.47
N ARG A 443 2.25 -0.20 -4.92
CA ARG A 443 3.49 0.51 -5.23
C ARG A 443 3.28 1.58 -6.31
N ALA A 444 2.57 1.25 -7.39
CA ALA A 444 2.26 2.20 -8.46
C ALA A 444 1.42 3.38 -7.94
N ARG A 445 0.44 3.11 -7.05
CA ARG A 445 -0.38 4.19 -6.45
C ARG A 445 0.45 5.08 -5.55
N PHE A 446 1.33 4.51 -4.74
CA PHE A 446 2.31 5.27 -3.98
C PHE A 446 3.19 6.16 -4.87
N GLN A 447 3.69 5.68 -6.02
CA GLN A 447 4.49 6.52 -6.91
C GLN A 447 3.69 7.68 -7.52
N ARG A 448 2.37 7.49 -7.70
CA ARG A 448 1.47 8.50 -8.26
C ARG A 448 1.03 9.54 -7.23
N THR A 449 0.71 9.11 -6.01
CA THR A 449 0.12 9.95 -4.96
C THR A 449 1.15 10.41 -3.93
N GLY A 450 2.17 9.60 -3.66
CA GLY A 450 3.13 9.78 -2.57
C GLY A 450 2.65 9.25 -1.22
N ALA A 451 1.50 8.58 -1.15
CA ALA A 451 0.88 8.14 0.12
C ALA A 451 1.64 6.96 0.77
N MET A 452 2.33 7.21 1.88
CA MET A 452 3.24 6.24 2.49
C MET A 452 2.58 4.93 2.93
N GLN A 453 1.29 4.97 3.31
CA GLN A 453 0.54 3.79 3.72
C GLN A 453 0.38 2.77 2.57
N ASP A 454 0.26 3.23 1.31
CA ASP A 454 0.24 2.33 0.16
C ASP A 454 1.56 1.58 0.02
N LEU A 455 2.69 2.26 0.24
CA LEU A 455 4.01 1.64 0.22
C LEU A 455 4.17 0.63 1.37
N LYS A 456 3.64 0.94 2.57
CA LYS A 456 3.61 0.01 3.70
C LYS A 456 2.86 -1.27 3.33
N HIS A 457 1.62 -1.16 2.85
CA HIS A 457 0.83 -2.32 2.42
C HIS A 457 1.46 -3.08 1.25
N ALA A 458 2.13 -2.38 0.33
CA ALA A 458 2.88 -3.01 -0.75
C ALA A 458 4.04 -3.87 -0.21
N ILE A 459 4.77 -3.36 0.78
CA ILE A 459 5.86 -4.09 1.45
C ILE A 459 5.29 -5.26 2.25
N ASP A 460 4.21 -5.06 3.02
CA ASP A 460 3.58 -6.13 3.80
C ASP A 460 3.13 -7.29 2.90
N ALA A 461 2.52 -6.99 1.75
CA ALA A 461 2.14 -8.00 0.77
C ALA A 461 3.37 -8.74 0.19
N ALA A 462 4.44 -8.02 -0.14
CA ALA A 462 5.67 -8.62 -0.68
C ALA A 462 6.45 -9.44 0.37
N ASP A 463 6.49 -9.00 1.62
CA ASP A 463 7.09 -9.74 2.73
C ASP A 463 6.32 -11.03 2.98
N GLU A 464 4.98 -10.98 2.97
CA GLU A 464 4.15 -12.17 3.12
C GLU A 464 4.42 -13.20 2.02
N VAL A 465 4.57 -12.76 0.76
CA VAL A 465 4.98 -13.61 -0.36
C VAL A 465 6.28 -14.37 -0.06
N THR A 466 7.30 -13.69 0.48
CA THR A 466 8.59 -14.33 0.76
C THR A 466 8.55 -15.33 1.91
N LYS A 467 7.56 -15.23 2.81
CA LYS A 467 7.33 -16.18 3.91
C LYS A 467 6.60 -17.45 3.45
N ILE A 468 5.63 -17.29 2.52
CA ILE A 468 4.80 -18.41 2.06
C ILE A 468 5.39 -19.14 0.84
N ALA A 469 6.17 -18.46 0.00
CA ALA A 469 6.76 -19.06 -1.20
C ALA A 469 8.02 -19.86 -0.87
N THR A 470 8.12 -21.08 -1.41
CA THR A 470 9.34 -21.90 -1.26
C THR A 470 10.49 -21.31 -2.08
N LYS A 471 11.72 -21.40 -1.59
CA LYS A 471 12.92 -20.95 -2.33
C LYS A 471 13.12 -21.69 -3.66
N THR A 472 12.55 -22.89 -3.77
CA THR A 472 12.55 -23.72 -4.98
C THR A 472 11.46 -23.33 -5.98
N HIS A 473 10.61 -22.35 -5.68
CA HIS A 473 9.55 -21.90 -6.56
C HIS A 473 10.14 -21.12 -7.76
N PRO A 474 9.72 -21.36 -9.02
CA PRO A 474 10.29 -20.71 -10.20
C PRO A 474 10.27 -19.17 -10.14
N HIS A 475 9.18 -18.58 -9.64
CA HIS A 475 9.04 -17.12 -9.48
C HIS A 475 9.65 -16.53 -8.20
N TYR A 476 10.35 -17.33 -7.38
CA TYR A 476 10.94 -16.82 -6.14
C TYR A 476 11.90 -15.64 -6.37
N PRO A 477 12.82 -15.67 -7.36
CA PRO A 477 13.67 -14.51 -7.67
C PRO A 477 12.88 -13.24 -8.01
N THR A 478 11.77 -13.38 -8.76
CA THR A 478 10.89 -12.25 -9.11
C THR A 478 10.25 -11.63 -7.87
N TYR A 479 9.85 -12.44 -6.88
CA TYR A 479 9.32 -11.95 -5.62
C TYR A 479 10.36 -11.17 -4.81
N LEU A 480 11.61 -11.65 -4.76
CA LEU A 480 12.72 -10.95 -4.11
C LEU A 480 12.98 -9.59 -4.77
N SER A 481 13.04 -9.54 -6.11
CA SER A 481 13.19 -8.28 -6.85
C SER A 481 12.04 -7.32 -6.59
N SER A 482 10.81 -7.83 -6.52
CA SER A 482 9.60 -7.04 -6.25
C SER A 482 9.62 -6.39 -4.87
N LEU A 483 10.09 -7.13 -3.84
CA LEU A 483 10.31 -6.60 -2.49
C LEU A 483 11.46 -5.57 -2.47
N ALA A 484 12.59 -5.87 -3.13
CA ALA A 484 13.73 -4.97 -3.21
C ALA A 484 13.35 -3.59 -3.78
N ASN A 485 12.56 -3.56 -4.86
CA ASN A 485 12.05 -2.31 -5.44
C ASN A 485 11.24 -1.47 -4.43
N LYS A 486 10.39 -2.11 -3.62
CA LYS A 486 9.57 -1.41 -2.62
C LYS A 486 10.42 -0.89 -1.44
N LEU A 487 11.44 -1.64 -1.03
CA LEU A 487 12.40 -1.20 -0.01
C LEU A 487 13.27 -0.03 -0.50
N SER A 488 13.67 -0.01 -1.77
CA SER A 488 14.37 1.15 -2.35
C SER A 488 13.51 2.41 -2.32
N LEU A 489 12.22 2.31 -2.66
CA LEU A 489 11.29 3.44 -2.55
C LEU A 489 11.13 3.89 -1.09
N ARG A 490 11.14 2.95 -0.13
CA ARG A 490 11.09 3.27 1.30
C ARG A 490 12.34 4.01 1.75
N PHE A 491 13.53 3.61 1.26
CA PHE A 491 14.76 4.37 1.48
C PHE A 491 14.66 5.78 0.89
N GLU A 492 14.16 5.96 -0.34
CA GLU A 492 14.01 7.28 -0.95
C GLU A 492 13.12 8.21 -0.12
N ARG A 493 12.11 7.67 0.56
CA ARG A 493 11.21 8.43 1.44
C ARG A 493 11.79 8.73 2.82
N THR A 494 12.48 7.77 3.43
CA THR A 494 12.87 7.83 4.85
C THR A 494 14.33 8.20 5.06
N GLY A 495 15.19 7.98 4.06
CA GLY A 495 16.65 8.08 4.17
C GLY A 495 17.29 6.93 4.97
N GLU A 496 16.51 5.95 5.43
CA GLU A 496 17.01 4.87 6.28
C GLU A 496 17.80 3.84 5.48
N VAL A 497 19.14 3.95 5.53
CA VAL A 497 20.09 3.20 4.69
C VAL A 497 19.90 1.68 4.75
N HIS A 498 19.46 1.14 5.89
CA HIS A 498 19.26 -0.30 6.05
C HIS A 498 18.20 -0.89 5.08
N HIS A 499 17.21 -0.09 4.66
CA HIS A 499 16.26 -0.52 3.64
C HIS A 499 16.92 -0.68 2.26
N LEU A 500 17.84 0.23 1.91
CA LEU A 500 18.58 0.15 0.64
C LEU A 500 19.60 -0.99 0.65
N ASP A 501 20.33 -1.18 1.75
CA ASP A 501 21.25 -2.31 1.89
C ASP A 501 20.47 -3.65 1.77
N ARG A 502 19.29 -3.76 2.42
CA ARG A 502 18.43 -4.94 2.27
C ARG A 502 17.91 -5.14 0.85
N ALA A 503 17.57 -4.06 0.13
CA ALA A 503 17.15 -4.15 -1.26
C ALA A 503 18.26 -4.70 -2.16
N ILE A 504 19.51 -4.27 -1.93
CA ILE A 504 20.69 -4.77 -2.66
C ILE A 504 20.93 -6.26 -2.36
N ASP A 505 20.84 -6.67 -1.10
CA ASP A 505 20.98 -8.09 -0.74
C ASP A 505 19.93 -8.98 -1.42
N LEU A 506 18.68 -8.54 -1.44
CA LEU A 506 17.56 -9.26 -2.05
C LEU A 506 17.71 -9.39 -3.58
N ILE A 507 18.12 -8.32 -4.26
CA ILE A 507 18.30 -8.38 -5.71
C ILE A 507 19.53 -9.23 -6.09
N GLU A 508 20.59 -9.21 -5.28
CA GLU A 508 21.72 -10.12 -5.46
C GLU A 508 21.33 -11.59 -5.23
N GLU A 509 20.48 -11.88 -4.23
CA GLU A 509 19.91 -13.22 -4.02
C GLU A 509 19.05 -13.64 -5.23
N ALA A 510 18.26 -12.72 -5.81
CA ALA A 510 17.48 -12.98 -7.02
C ALA A 510 18.38 -13.34 -8.23
N ILE A 511 19.48 -12.61 -8.44
CA ILE A 511 20.44 -12.84 -9.54
C ILE A 511 21.17 -14.19 -9.39
N ARG A 512 21.47 -14.62 -8.16
CA ARG A 512 22.09 -15.93 -7.89
C ARG A 512 21.10 -17.09 -8.08
N GLY A 513 19.81 -16.83 -7.99
CA GLY A 513 18.76 -17.79 -8.27
C GLY A 513 18.62 -18.06 -9.79
N PRO A 514 18.04 -19.21 -10.19
CA PRO A 514 17.76 -19.47 -11.60
C PRO A 514 16.68 -18.50 -12.11
N PRO A 515 16.98 -17.61 -13.09
CA PRO A 515 15.98 -16.69 -13.62
C PRO A 515 14.98 -17.42 -14.52
N LEU A 516 13.74 -16.92 -14.58
CA LEU A 516 12.70 -17.47 -15.49
C LEU A 516 13.03 -17.26 -16.97
N SER A 517 13.59 -16.09 -17.30
CA SER A 517 13.87 -15.69 -18.67
C SER A 517 15.07 -14.74 -18.72
N ARG A 518 15.60 -14.50 -19.92
CA ARG A 518 16.69 -13.56 -20.16
C ARG A 518 16.27 -12.12 -19.79
N GLU A 519 15.03 -11.76 -20.09
CA GLU A 519 14.43 -10.46 -19.80
C GLU A 519 14.28 -10.24 -18.29
N SER A 520 13.86 -11.27 -17.54
CA SER A 520 13.77 -11.22 -16.09
C SER A 520 15.15 -10.94 -15.46
N LEU A 521 16.20 -11.57 -16.00
CA LEU A 521 17.57 -11.35 -15.54
C LEU A 521 18.04 -9.91 -15.86
N ALA A 522 17.71 -9.38 -17.04
CA ALA A 522 17.99 -7.99 -17.41
C ALA A 522 17.36 -7.00 -16.42
N ALA A 523 16.09 -7.21 -16.07
CA ALA A 523 15.38 -6.40 -15.08
C ALA A 523 16.06 -6.44 -13.69
N PHE A 524 16.55 -7.60 -13.26
CA PHE A 524 17.27 -7.72 -11.98
C PHE A 524 18.57 -6.93 -11.97
N TYR A 525 19.36 -7.01 -13.04
CA TYR A 525 20.59 -6.22 -13.17
C TYR A 525 20.32 -4.72 -13.26
N ASN A 526 19.25 -4.30 -13.95
CA ASN A 526 18.84 -2.89 -13.98
C ASN A 526 18.49 -2.38 -12.58
N ASN A 527 17.75 -3.16 -11.78
CA ASN A 527 17.40 -2.80 -10.40
C ASN A 527 18.66 -2.72 -9.52
N LEU A 528 19.57 -3.70 -9.63
CA LEU A 528 20.86 -3.68 -8.92
C LEU A 528 21.67 -2.42 -9.27
N GLY A 529 21.79 -2.09 -10.55
CA GLY A 529 22.49 -0.90 -11.01
C GLY A 529 21.89 0.39 -10.45
N SER A 530 20.56 0.50 -10.46
CA SER A 530 19.84 1.64 -9.86
C SER A 530 20.08 1.76 -8.36
N PHE A 531 19.97 0.66 -7.60
CA PHE A 531 20.16 0.68 -6.13
C PHE A 531 21.60 1.02 -5.73
N LEU A 532 22.59 0.45 -6.42
CA LEU A 532 24.00 0.75 -6.21
C LEU A 532 24.32 2.22 -6.52
N ARG A 533 23.78 2.76 -7.62
CA ARG A 533 23.90 4.19 -7.95
C ARG A 533 23.30 5.06 -6.84
N THR A 534 22.10 4.74 -6.37
CA THR A 534 21.44 5.48 -5.29
C THR A 534 22.26 5.42 -3.99
N ARG A 535 22.84 4.26 -3.65
CA ARG A 535 23.71 4.12 -2.46
C ARG A 535 24.99 4.94 -2.60
N TYR A 536 25.58 4.95 -3.79
CA TYR A 536 26.72 5.82 -4.10
C TYR A 536 26.38 7.30 -3.95
N GLU A 537 25.26 7.78 -4.52
CA GLU A 537 24.88 9.20 -4.47
C GLU A 537 24.56 9.67 -3.04
N LYS A 538 23.95 8.82 -2.21
CA LYS A 538 23.48 9.20 -0.86
C LYS A 538 24.45 8.87 0.27
N VAL A 539 25.19 7.77 0.16
CA VAL A 539 26.11 7.27 1.20
C VAL A 539 27.57 7.50 0.84
N GLY A 540 27.90 7.67 -0.46
CA GLY A 540 29.27 7.97 -0.91
C GLY A 540 30.20 6.76 -1.00
N ARG A 541 29.67 5.54 -1.11
CA ARG A 541 30.48 4.31 -1.26
C ARG A 541 31.05 4.19 -2.69
N GLU A 542 32.31 4.55 -2.88
CA GLU A 542 32.94 4.61 -4.21
C GLU A 542 32.93 3.29 -4.99
N SER A 543 33.03 2.13 -4.31
CA SER A 543 32.98 0.82 -4.97
C SER A 543 31.67 0.54 -5.71
N ASP A 544 30.58 1.23 -5.33
CA ASP A 544 29.26 0.95 -5.87
C ASP A 544 29.06 1.51 -7.28
N ILE A 545 29.70 2.61 -7.64
CA ILE A 545 29.43 3.25 -8.95
C ILE A 545 29.95 2.41 -10.12
N ALA A 546 31.11 1.78 -9.97
CA ALA A 546 31.66 0.88 -10.99
C ALA A 546 30.75 -0.33 -11.19
N ARG A 547 30.30 -0.94 -10.08
CA ARG A 547 29.35 -2.06 -10.08
C ARG A 547 27.97 -1.65 -10.64
N ALA A 548 27.54 -0.42 -10.38
CA ALA A 548 26.28 0.10 -10.90
C ALA A 548 26.30 0.18 -12.43
N ILE A 549 27.39 0.73 -13.01
CA ILE A 549 27.59 0.83 -14.45
C ILE A 549 27.69 -0.58 -15.07
N GLU A 550 28.43 -1.50 -14.47
CA GLU A 550 28.54 -2.89 -14.93
C GLU A 550 27.18 -3.60 -14.95
N ALA A 551 26.39 -3.46 -13.88
CA ALA A 551 25.05 -4.03 -13.80
C ALA A 551 24.11 -3.40 -14.85
N CYS A 552 24.13 -2.08 -15.01
CA CYS A 552 23.32 -1.41 -16.04
C CYS A 552 23.73 -1.79 -17.47
N ASN A 553 25.03 -1.92 -17.77
CA ASN A 553 25.49 -2.42 -19.08
C ASN A 553 24.99 -3.85 -19.32
N THR A 554 25.13 -4.73 -18.34
CA THR A 554 24.64 -6.11 -18.42
C THR A 554 23.14 -6.17 -18.69
N ALA A 555 22.36 -5.28 -18.05
CA ALA A 555 20.93 -5.18 -18.32
C ALA A 555 20.62 -4.79 -19.77
N VAL A 556 21.34 -3.80 -20.32
CA VAL A 556 21.19 -3.38 -21.72
C VAL A 556 21.59 -4.51 -22.67
N ASP A 557 22.72 -5.17 -22.44
CA ASP A 557 23.22 -6.28 -23.29
C ASP A 557 22.29 -7.51 -23.29
N LEU A 558 21.60 -7.75 -22.17
CA LEU A 558 20.63 -8.83 -22.06
C LEU A 558 19.28 -8.51 -22.73
N THR A 559 19.01 -7.25 -23.06
CA THR A 559 17.72 -6.80 -23.57
C THR A 559 17.73 -6.74 -25.10
N ALA A 560 16.67 -7.21 -25.75
CA ALA A 560 16.52 -7.06 -27.20
C ALA A 560 16.32 -5.57 -27.59
N GLU A 561 16.86 -5.14 -28.73
CA GLU A 561 16.78 -3.73 -29.17
C GLU A 561 15.33 -3.23 -29.35
N ASP A 562 14.41 -4.12 -29.70
CA ASP A 562 12.99 -3.82 -29.88
C ASP A 562 12.17 -3.96 -28.58
N HIS A 563 12.79 -4.26 -27.45
CA HIS A 563 12.10 -4.47 -26.17
C HIS A 563 11.57 -3.15 -25.60
N PRO A 564 10.28 -3.08 -25.19
CA PRO A 564 9.72 -1.85 -24.64
C PRO A 564 10.47 -1.28 -23.44
N ASP A 565 11.08 -2.12 -22.59
CA ASP A 565 11.84 -1.62 -21.42
C ASP A 565 13.24 -1.07 -21.74
N VAL A 566 13.71 -1.16 -22.99
CA VAL A 566 15.09 -0.77 -23.36
C VAL A 566 15.38 0.70 -22.99
N TYR A 567 14.41 1.60 -23.17
CA TYR A 567 14.58 3.01 -22.82
C TYR A 567 14.81 3.20 -21.32
N SER A 568 14.13 2.43 -20.46
CA SER A 568 14.28 2.51 -19.01
C SER A 568 15.69 2.12 -18.57
N TYR A 569 16.26 1.08 -19.20
CA TYR A 569 17.59 0.59 -18.87
C TYR A 569 18.68 1.54 -19.38
N LEU A 570 18.52 2.09 -20.58
CA LEU A 570 19.39 3.12 -21.13
C LEU A 570 19.39 4.39 -20.27
N ASN A 571 18.22 4.86 -19.81
CA ASN A 571 18.15 6.00 -18.89
C ASN A 571 18.86 5.73 -17.56
N ASN A 572 18.74 4.52 -17.01
CA ASN A 572 19.45 4.17 -15.77
C ASN A 572 20.96 4.09 -15.96
N LEU A 573 21.41 3.51 -17.08
CA LEU A 573 22.82 3.48 -17.46
C LEU A 573 23.40 4.89 -17.63
N GLY A 574 22.68 5.76 -18.36
CA GLY A 574 23.07 7.14 -18.54
C GLY A 574 23.19 7.88 -17.21
N ASN A 575 22.20 7.73 -16.32
CA ASN A 575 22.26 8.32 -14.98
C ASN A 575 23.41 7.75 -14.11
N ALA A 576 23.82 6.49 -14.29
CA ALA A 576 24.97 5.93 -13.62
C ALA A 576 26.28 6.58 -14.08
N TYR A 577 26.49 6.76 -15.39
CA TYR A 577 27.62 7.54 -15.91
C TYR A 577 27.61 8.98 -15.40
N GLY A 578 26.45 9.65 -15.43
CA GLY A 578 26.33 11.01 -14.92
C GLY A 578 26.65 11.11 -13.42
N SER A 579 26.27 10.11 -12.61
CA SER A 579 26.63 10.05 -11.19
C SER A 579 28.13 9.91 -10.97
N ARG A 580 28.83 9.14 -11.81
CA ARG A 580 30.30 9.04 -11.79
C ARG A 580 30.95 10.35 -12.22
N PHE A 581 30.42 11.00 -13.26
CA PHE A 581 30.88 12.32 -13.72
C PHE A 581 30.86 13.35 -12.59
N LYS A 582 29.75 13.46 -11.82
CA LYS A 582 29.63 14.42 -10.70
C LYS A 582 30.76 14.36 -9.66
N ARG A 583 31.54 13.27 -9.59
CA ARG A 583 32.69 13.13 -8.68
C ARG A 583 34.04 13.17 -9.38
N THR A 584 34.12 12.73 -10.63
CA THR A 584 35.38 12.58 -11.36
C THR A 584 35.65 13.75 -12.31
N ASP A 585 34.63 14.52 -12.66
CA ASP A 585 34.62 15.54 -13.72
C ASP A 585 35.11 15.02 -15.08
N PHE A 586 35.05 13.70 -15.31
CA PHE A 586 35.49 13.08 -16.55
C PHE A 586 34.45 13.25 -17.66
N LEU A 587 34.71 14.17 -18.60
CA LEU A 587 33.75 14.58 -19.64
C LEU A 587 33.18 13.42 -20.49
N ASP A 588 33.95 12.35 -20.75
CA ASP A 588 33.45 11.19 -21.50
C ASP A 588 32.26 10.52 -20.80
N ASP A 589 32.23 10.52 -19.46
CA ASP A 589 31.08 10.00 -18.70
C ASP A 589 29.84 10.87 -18.90
N LEU A 590 30.01 12.18 -19.00
CA LEU A 590 28.91 13.10 -19.26
C LEU A 590 28.37 12.93 -20.69
N ASP A 591 29.26 12.74 -21.66
CA ASP A 591 28.86 12.47 -23.04
C ASP A 591 28.13 11.13 -23.17
N ARG A 592 28.64 10.06 -22.54
CA ARG A 592 27.94 8.76 -22.47
C ARG A 592 26.60 8.86 -21.74
N CYS A 593 26.52 9.68 -20.69
CA CYS A 593 25.28 9.94 -19.97
C CYS A 593 24.21 10.51 -20.91
N ILE A 594 24.56 11.58 -21.62
CA ILE A 594 23.66 12.26 -22.56
C ILE A 594 23.31 11.33 -23.72
N GLU A 595 24.29 10.63 -24.32
CA GLU A 595 24.07 9.71 -25.42
C GLU A 595 23.04 8.61 -25.06
N ASN A 596 23.20 7.96 -23.91
CA ASN A 596 22.29 6.89 -23.48
C ASN A 596 20.88 7.42 -23.16
N ILE A 597 20.77 8.58 -22.51
CA ILE A 597 19.46 9.18 -22.21
C ILE A 597 18.78 9.67 -23.50
N THR A 598 19.53 10.20 -24.47
CA THR A 598 18.98 10.55 -25.80
C THR A 598 18.42 9.32 -26.51
N LYS A 599 19.18 8.22 -26.58
CA LYS A 599 18.67 6.94 -27.13
C LYS A 599 17.41 6.46 -26.42
N ALA A 600 17.35 6.60 -25.09
CA ALA A 600 16.16 6.28 -24.32
C ALA A 600 14.95 7.13 -24.73
N VAL A 601 15.12 8.45 -24.83
CA VAL A 601 14.05 9.38 -25.22
C VAL A 601 13.56 9.13 -26.65
N GLU A 602 14.47 8.77 -27.57
CA GLU A 602 14.15 8.44 -28.97
C GLU A 602 13.39 7.10 -29.10
N ALA A 603 13.71 6.13 -28.24
CA ALA A 603 13.02 4.83 -28.22
C ALA A 603 11.65 4.87 -27.51
N MET A 604 11.38 5.88 -26.69
CA MET A 604 10.18 5.95 -25.85
C MET A 604 8.98 6.59 -26.59
N PRO A 605 7.79 5.95 -26.62
CA PRO A 605 6.58 6.52 -27.22
C PRO A 605 6.15 7.86 -26.60
N GLN A 606 5.66 8.79 -27.43
CA GLN A 606 5.34 10.17 -27.02
C GLN A 606 4.17 10.30 -26.02
N ASP A 607 3.23 9.36 -26.03
CA ASP A 607 2.05 9.34 -25.16
C ASP A 607 2.33 8.79 -23.74
N ARG A 608 3.53 8.21 -23.56
CA ARG A 608 4.37 8.15 -22.36
C ARG A 608 4.01 9.04 -21.13
N PRO A 609 3.22 8.68 -20.09
CA PRO A 609 3.09 9.53 -18.89
C PRO A 609 4.41 9.81 -18.15
N ASP A 610 5.28 8.80 -18.13
CA ASP A 610 6.62 8.80 -17.53
C ASP A 610 7.69 9.45 -18.43
N ARG A 611 7.38 9.72 -19.70
CA ARG A 611 8.32 10.34 -20.64
C ARG A 611 8.80 11.72 -20.19
N ALA A 612 7.94 12.49 -19.50
CA ALA A 612 8.31 13.78 -18.93
C ALA A 612 9.49 13.68 -17.94
N VAL A 613 9.64 12.55 -17.23
CA VAL A 613 10.76 12.31 -16.31
C VAL A 613 12.07 12.18 -17.07
N MET A 614 12.08 11.40 -18.16
CA MET A 614 13.28 11.20 -18.98
C MET A 614 13.71 12.48 -19.68
N LEU A 615 12.76 13.24 -20.22
CA LEU A 615 13.02 14.55 -20.83
C LEU A 615 13.64 15.53 -19.83
N ASN A 616 13.12 15.57 -18.59
CA ASN A 616 13.70 16.38 -17.52
C ASN A 616 15.13 15.93 -17.19
N ASN A 617 15.39 14.62 -17.13
CA ASN A 617 16.74 14.10 -16.90
C ASN A 617 17.70 14.52 -18.01
N LEU A 618 17.30 14.40 -19.28
CA LEU A 618 18.12 14.81 -20.42
C LEU A 618 18.45 16.30 -20.37
N GLY A 619 17.45 17.15 -20.12
CA GLY A 619 17.64 18.59 -19.95
C GLY A 619 18.61 18.91 -18.81
N ASN A 620 18.54 18.21 -17.68
CA ASN A 620 19.44 18.41 -16.56
C ASN A 620 20.91 18.08 -16.92
N TRP A 621 21.15 16.98 -17.62
CA TRP A 621 22.50 16.59 -18.03
C TRP A 621 23.08 17.48 -19.13
N LEU A 622 22.26 17.92 -20.08
CA LEU A 622 22.65 18.95 -21.07
C LEU A 622 23.02 20.27 -20.38
N GLY A 623 22.24 20.69 -19.38
CA GLY A 623 22.59 21.83 -18.53
C GLY A 623 23.94 21.66 -17.84
N LYS A 624 24.21 20.47 -17.30
CA LYS A 624 25.50 20.15 -16.68
C LYS A 624 26.65 20.20 -17.69
N ARG A 625 26.45 19.73 -18.93
CA ARG A 625 27.47 19.83 -19.99
C ARG A 625 27.69 21.27 -20.43
N PHE A 626 26.63 22.07 -20.53
CA PHE A 626 26.74 23.51 -20.76
C PHE A 626 27.55 24.20 -19.67
N GLU A 627 27.34 23.86 -18.39
CA GLU A 627 28.11 24.46 -17.28
C GLU A 627 29.62 24.28 -17.44
N VAL A 628 30.06 23.12 -17.95
CA VAL A 628 31.48 22.77 -18.10
C VAL A 628 32.06 23.26 -19.43
N THR A 629 31.34 23.05 -20.54
CA THR A 629 31.84 23.32 -21.91
C THR A 629 31.53 24.72 -22.41
N LYS A 630 30.49 25.37 -21.83
CA LYS A 630 29.87 26.61 -22.32
C LYS A 630 29.33 26.53 -23.76
N ALA A 631 29.09 25.34 -24.30
CA ALA A 631 28.55 25.15 -25.65
C ALA A 631 27.08 25.59 -25.75
N THR A 632 26.80 26.67 -26.48
CA THR A 632 25.46 27.27 -26.55
C THR A 632 24.38 26.33 -27.10
N GLY A 633 24.75 25.41 -27.99
CA GLY A 633 23.83 24.40 -28.56
C GLY A 633 23.19 23.50 -27.49
N ASP A 634 23.94 23.12 -26.46
CA ASP A 634 23.41 22.29 -25.34
C ASP A 634 22.30 23.02 -24.60
N ARG A 635 22.45 24.34 -24.46
CA ARG A 635 21.50 25.18 -23.75
C ARG A 635 20.22 25.40 -24.55
N ASP A 636 20.30 25.41 -25.89
CA ASP A 636 19.12 25.47 -26.76
C ASP A 636 18.36 24.14 -26.70
N SER A 637 19.07 23.01 -26.83
CA SER A 637 18.49 21.68 -26.69
C SER A 637 17.87 21.46 -25.30
N GLN A 638 18.51 21.93 -24.24
CA GLN A 638 18.00 21.87 -22.86
C GLN A 638 16.59 22.47 -22.75
N ILE A 639 16.39 23.69 -23.26
CA ILE A 639 15.07 24.37 -23.23
C ILE A 639 14.04 23.57 -24.03
N CYS A 640 14.40 23.11 -25.24
CA CYS A 640 13.49 22.31 -26.06
C CYS A 640 12.95 21.10 -25.32
N TRP A 641 13.82 20.32 -24.67
CA TRP A 641 13.41 19.12 -23.93
C TRP A 641 12.55 19.43 -22.69
N TYR A 642 12.87 20.47 -21.93
CA TYR A 642 12.03 20.89 -20.80
C TYR A 642 10.64 21.38 -21.26
N LEU A 643 10.56 22.13 -22.36
CA LEU A 643 9.28 22.57 -22.91
C LEU A 643 8.45 21.40 -23.44
N GLU A 644 9.09 20.39 -24.01
CA GLU A 644 8.41 19.16 -24.41
C GLU A 644 7.84 18.41 -23.18
N ALA A 645 8.59 18.37 -22.08
CA ALA A 645 8.11 17.79 -20.82
C ALA A 645 6.95 18.61 -20.21
N TRP A 646 7.01 19.94 -20.26
CA TRP A 646 5.93 20.83 -19.84
C TRP A 646 4.66 20.66 -20.69
N ASN A 647 4.82 20.53 -22.01
CA ASN A 647 3.70 20.39 -22.93
C ASN A 647 3.16 18.95 -23.02
N SER A 648 3.77 18.00 -22.32
CA SER A 648 3.27 16.63 -22.24
C SER A 648 1.86 16.61 -21.63
N LYS A 649 0.90 16.07 -22.40
CA LYS A 649 -0.49 15.89 -21.96
C LYS A 649 -0.61 14.77 -20.94
N ALA A 650 0.22 13.73 -21.06
CA ALA A 650 0.22 12.56 -20.19
C ALA A 650 1.04 12.75 -18.90
N GLY A 651 1.93 13.76 -18.87
CA GLY A 651 2.81 14.03 -17.75
C GLY A 651 2.07 14.39 -16.45
N ALA A 652 2.51 13.82 -15.33
CA ALA A 652 1.96 14.17 -14.02
C ALA A 652 2.22 15.66 -13.68
N PRO A 653 1.28 16.38 -13.02
CA PRO A 653 1.45 17.80 -12.70
C PRO A 653 2.78 18.15 -12.02
N PRO A 654 3.29 17.41 -11.01
CA PRO A 654 4.58 17.73 -10.40
C PRO A 654 5.77 17.64 -11.36
N GLN A 655 5.71 16.76 -12.35
CA GLN A 655 6.79 16.62 -13.36
C GLN A 655 6.77 17.76 -14.35
N LYS A 656 5.57 18.20 -14.76
CA LYS A 656 5.36 19.36 -15.61
C LYS A 656 5.84 20.63 -14.91
N ILE A 657 5.45 20.84 -13.66
CA ILE A 657 5.86 22.00 -12.86
C ILE A 657 7.39 22.07 -12.73
N ARG A 658 8.05 20.93 -12.47
CA ARG A 658 9.52 20.87 -12.44
C ARG A 658 10.16 21.20 -13.79
N ALA A 659 9.59 20.70 -14.88
CA ALA A 659 10.05 21.02 -16.23
C ALA A 659 9.95 22.53 -16.51
N ALA A 660 8.80 23.14 -16.17
CA ALA A 660 8.57 24.56 -16.32
C ALA A 660 9.54 25.41 -15.50
N GLY A 661 9.75 25.07 -14.22
CA GLY A 661 10.73 25.74 -13.38
C GLY A 661 12.16 25.63 -13.92
N SER A 662 12.53 24.47 -14.45
CA SER A 662 13.86 24.24 -15.05
C SER A 662 14.04 25.02 -16.35
N ALA A 663 13.04 25.03 -17.25
CA ALA A 663 13.05 25.85 -18.45
C ALA A 663 13.11 27.35 -18.13
N ALA A 664 12.30 27.81 -17.17
CA ALA A 664 12.27 29.19 -16.74
C ALA A 664 13.61 29.64 -16.17
N TYR A 665 14.29 28.79 -15.39
CA TYR A 665 15.66 29.05 -14.94
C TYR A 665 16.60 29.33 -16.12
N VAL A 666 16.53 28.56 -17.19
CA VAL A 666 17.39 28.79 -18.37
C VAL A 666 17.03 30.10 -19.09
N TYR A 667 15.73 30.42 -19.23
CA TYR A 667 15.27 31.68 -19.80
C TYR A 667 15.72 32.90 -18.98
N ILE A 668 15.63 32.83 -17.66
CA ILE A 668 16.14 33.85 -16.72
C ILE A 668 17.62 34.10 -16.96
N GLN A 669 18.40 33.03 -17.04
CA GLN A 669 19.84 33.11 -17.30
C GLN A 669 20.18 33.64 -18.72
N ARG A 670 19.19 33.74 -19.63
CA ARG A 670 19.30 34.36 -20.97
C ARG A 670 18.69 35.75 -21.03
N GLU A 671 18.18 36.25 -19.90
CA GLU A 671 17.46 37.53 -19.81
C GLU A 671 16.16 37.55 -20.66
N GLU A 672 15.58 36.38 -20.93
CA GLU A 672 14.29 36.22 -21.64
C GLU A 672 13.12 36.25 -20.64
N TRP A 673 12.95 37.38 -19.95
CA TRP A 673 12.08 37.54 -18.78
C TRP A 673 10.60 37.31 -19.09
N GLU A 674 10.09 37.77 -20.23
CA GLU A 674 8.68 37.62 -20.60
C GLU A 674 8.31 36.14 -20.77
N LYS A 675 9.20 35.35 -21.40
CA LYS A 675 8.99 33.90 -21.59
C LYS A 675 9.07 33.16 -20.26
N ALA A 676 10.07 33.49 -19.43
CA ALA A 676 10.20 32.91 -18.09
C ALA A 676 8.95 33.20 -17.23
N SER A 677 8.50 34.46 -17.21
CA SER A 677 7.34 34.87 -16.43
C SER A 677 6.05 34.22 -16.89
N ALA A 678 5.81 34.11 -18.21
CA ALA A 678 4.62 33.45 -18.75
C ALA A 678 4.58 31.97 -18.34
N LEU A 679 5.69 31.25 -18.50
CA LEU A 679 5.79 29.83 -18.15
C LEU A 679 5.63 29.59 -16.64
N LEU A 680 6.27 30.41 -15.80
CA LEU A 680 6.17 30.29 -14.34
C LEU A 680 4.77 30.61 -13.83
N ARG A 681 4.07 31.59 -14.42
CA ARG A 681 2.66 31.88 -14.10
C ARG A 681 1.78 30.65 -14.31
N GLU A 682 1.89 30.00 -15.47
CA GLU A 682 1.10 28.79 -15.74
C GLU A 682 1.47 27.63 -14.79
N ALA A 683 2.75 27.48 -14.46
CA ALA A 683 3.21 26.45 -13.52
C ALA A 683 2.68 26.67 -12.09
N VAL A 684 2.67 27.92 -11.61
CA VAL A 684 2.11 28.28 -10.30
C VAL A 684 0.60 28.02 -10.24
N LEU A 685 -0.14 28.35 -11.31
CA LEU A 685 -1.58 28.05 -11.40
C LEU A 685 -1.90 26.54 -11.42
N LEU A 686 -0.92 25.69 -11.70
CA LEU A 686 -1.06 24.24 -11.65
C LEU A 686 -0.80 23.66 -10.25
N LEU A 687 -0.15 24.40 -9.33
CA LEU A 687 0.20 23.92 -7.97
C LEU A 687 -1.01 23.46 -7.14
N PRO A 688 -2.15 24.19 -7.08
CA PRO A 688 -3.30 23.75 -6.30
C PRO A 688 -3.87 22.40 -6.78
N LYS A 689 -3.65 22.05 -8.06
CA LYS A 689 -4.12 20.79 -8.68
C LYS A 689 -3.25 19.58 -8.38
N VAL A 690 -2.22 19.71 -7.53
CA VAL A 690 -1.28 18.63 -7.16
C VAL A 690 -1.87 17.64 -6.12
N SER A 691 -3.20 17.57 -5.98
CA SER A 691 -3.95 16.62 -5.13
C SER A 691 -3.44 16.55 -3.67
N LEU A 692 -3.15 17.70 -3.08
CA LEU A 692 -2.57 17.80 -1.73
C LEU A 692 -3.59 17.53 -0.61
N ARG A 693 -4.90 17.64 -0.87
CA ARG A 693 -5.96 17.54 0.16
C ARG A 693 -6.07 16.12 0.76
N PHE A 694 -5.55 15.08 0.11
CA PHE A 694 -5.67 13.67 0.52
C PHE A 694 -4.46 13.06 1.21
N LEU A 695 -3.31 13.73 1.10
CA LEU A 695 -2.06 13.21 1.60
C LEU A 695 -1.96 13.39 3.10
N SER A 696 -1.24 12.49 3.77
CA SER A 696 -0.84 12.72 5.17
C SER A 696 -0.01 14.00 5.26
N HIS A 697 0.08 14.62 6.44
CA HIS A 697 0.88 15.84 6.59
C HIS A 697 2.33 15.65 6.15
N THR A 698 2.91 14.48 6.44
CA THR A 698 4.27 14.10 6.01
C THR A 698 4.36 14.00 4.48
N ASP A 699 3.35 13.42 3.84
CA ASP A 699 3.34 13.22 2.40
C ASP A 699 3.16 14.56 1.63
N LYS A 700 2.32 15.47 2.15
CA LYS A 700 2.19 16.85 1.63
C LYS A 700 3.53 17.58 1.67
N GLN A 701 4.21 17.54 2.82
CA GLN A 701 5.51 18.16 3.01
C GLN A 701 6.54 17.63 2.01
N SER A 702 6.62 16.32 1.86
CA SER A 702 7.60 15.77 0.94
C SER A 702 7.34 16.16 -0.53
N LEU A 703 6.08 16.17 -0.97
CA LEU A 703 5.72 16.60 -2.32
C LEU A 703 6.07 18.08 -2.56
N LEU A 704 5.67 18.96 -1.65
CA LEU A 704 5.92 20.41 -1.75
C LEU A 704 7.40 20.77 -1.65
N SER A 705 8.17 20.03 -0.86
CA SER A 705 9.63 20.21 -0.77
C SER A 705 10.35 20.07 -2.12
N SER A 706 9.77 19.29 -3.04
CA SER A 706 10.31 19.10 -4.39
C SER A 706 10.00 20.25 -5.36
N LEU A 707 9.08 21.14 -5.00
CA LEU A 707 8.60 22.27 -5.81
C LEU A 707 8.98 23.64 -5.22
N SER A 708 9.75 23.66 -4.14
CA SER A 708 10.15 24.86 -3.40
C SER A 708 10.85 25.91 -4.27
N GLY A 709 10.54 27.19 -4.01
CA GLY A 709 11.18 28.33 -4.67
C GLY A 709 10.60 28.70 -6.05
N LEU A 710 9.70 27.88 -6.62
CA LEU A 710 9.04 28.17 -7.90
C LEU A 710 8.26 29.50 -7.86
N THR A 711 7.51 29.74 -6.79
CA THR A 711 6.70 30.96 -6.60
C THR A 711 7.56 32.20 -6.44
N SER A 712 8.64 32.10 -5.67
CA SER A 712 9.60 33.20 -5.49
C SER A 712 10.30 33.55 -6.82
N MET A 713 10.57 32.54 -7.66
CA MET A 713 11.08 32.72 -9.02
C MET A 713 10.03 33.39 -9.94
N ALA A 714 8.77 32.98 -9.83
CA ALA A 714 7.66 33.53 -10.60
C ALA A 714 7.42 35.02 -10.29
N ALA A 715 7.42 35.39 -9.01
CA ALA A 715 7.25 36.77 -8.57
C ALA A 715 8.41 37.66 -9.06
N ALA A 716 9.66 37.23 -8.89
CA ALA A 716 10.83 37.97 -9.38
C ALA A 716 10.83 38.13 -10.91
N ALA A 717 10.36 37.11 -11.64
CA ALA A 717 10.30 37.14 -13.10
C ALA A 717 9.22 38.11 -13.57
N ALA A 718 8.06 38.12 -12.89
CA ALA A 718 6.96 39.03 -13.17
C ALA A 718 7.32 40.50 -12.92
N LEU A 719 8.06 40.80 -11.84
CA LEU A 719 8.57 42.15 -11.58
C LEU A 719 9.54 42.61 -12.68
N THR A 720 10.46 41.74 -13.08
CA THR A 720 11.46 42.05 -14.10
C THR A 720 10.84 42.20 -15.49
N ALA A 721 9.75 41.47 -15.77
CA ALA A 721 8.93 41.60 -16.98
C ALA A 721 7.90 42.75 -16.92
N ASN A 722 7.95 43.62 -15.90
CA ASN A 722 7.06 44.78 -15.74
C ASN A 722 5.55 44.45 -15.68
N LEU A 723 5.17 43.29 -15.15
CA LEU A 723 3.75 42.89 -15.01
C LEU A 723 3.03 43.55 -13.82
N GLY A 724 3.76 44.33 -13.01
CA GLY A 724 3.24 45.10 -11.90
C GLY A 724 3.42 44.43 -10.52
N PRO A 725 3.49 45.22 -9.43
CA PRO A 725 3.68 44.70 -8.06
C PRO A 725 2.60 43.71 -7.61
N TYR A 726 1.34 44.01 -7.86
CA TYR A 726 0.22 43.17 -7.42
C TYR A 726 0.25 41.79 -8.07
N GLU A 727 0.48 41.69 -9.38
CA GLU A 727 0.51 40.40 -10.07
C GLU A 727 1.68 39.52 -9.61
N ALA A 728 2.85 40.11 -9.35
CA ALA A 728 3.99 39.39 -8.78
C ALA A 728 3.68 38.90 -7.35
N LEU A 729 3.03 39.73 -6.53
CA LEU A 729 2.60 39.38 -5.19
C LEU A 729 1.55 38.26 -5.21
N ARG A 730 0.58 38.33 -6.12
CA ARG A 730 -0.46 37.32 -6.33
C ARG A 730 0.13 35.95 -6.70
N LEU A 731 1.15 35.91 -7.56
CA LEU A 731 1.87 34.66 -7.87
C LEU A 731 2.60 34.08 -6.67
N LEU A 732 3.09 34.95 -5.77
CA LEU A 732 3.74 34.54 -4.54
C LEU A 732 2.74 33.89 -3.58
N GLU A 733 1.56 34.49 -3.43
CA GLU A 733 0.48 33.96 -2.58
C GLU A 733 -0.13 32.66 -3.10
N LEU A 734 -0.28 32.51 -4.41
CA LEU A 734 -0.86 31.32 -5.04
C LEU A 734 -0.15 29.99 -4.70
N GLY A 735 1.12 30.04 -4.28
CA GLY A 735 1.85 28.82 -3.91
C GLY A 735 2.62 28.92 -2.61
N ARG A 736 2.34 29.90 -1.76
CA ARG A 736 2.80 29.94 -0.37
C ARG A 736 1.68 29.49 0.56
N GLY A 737 2.06 28.79 1.62
CA GLY A 737 1.15 28.32 2.66
C GLY A 737 0.07 27.39 2.13
N LEU A 738 0.33 26.58 1.09
CA LEU A 738 -0.70 25.72 0.47
C LEU A 738 -1.34 24.77 1.49
N ILE A 739 -0.55 24.17 2.38
CA ILE A 739 -1.06 23.30 3.44
C ILE A 739 -1.96 24.10 4.39
N SER A 740 -1.59 25.33 4.72
CA SER A 740 -2.35 26.21 5.61
C SER A 740 -3.61 26.75 4.95
N GLY A 741 -3.53 27.16 3.67
CA GLY A 741 -4.66 27.57 2.84
C GLY A 741 -5.73 26.49 2.76
N PHE A 742 -5.37 25.22 2.53
CA PHE A 742 -6.37 24.14 2.54
C PHE A 742 -7.10 23.98 3.88
N VAL A 743 -6.39 24.16 5.00
CA VAL A 743 -7.01 24.10 6.33
C VAL A 743 -7.95 25.29 6.52
N MET A 744 -7.59 26.46 5.99
CA MET A 744 -8.40 27.68 6.08
C MET A 744 -9.62 27.65 5.15
N ASP A 745 -9.49 27.09 3.94
CA ASP A 745 -10.60 26.90 3.00
C ASP A 745 -11.72 26.08 3.66
N ILE A 746 -11.33 24.98 4.31
CA ILE A 746 -12.26 24.13 5.06
C ILE A 746 -12.85 24.94 6.23
N ARG A 747 -12.08 25.80 6.89
CA ARG A 747 -12.56 26.60 8.04
C ARG A 747 -13.28 27.90 7.68
N THR A 748 -13.43 28.21 6.39
CA THR A 748 -14.00 29.50 5.96
C THR A 748 -15.45 29.63 6.41
N ASP A 749 -15.81 30.80 6.94
CA ASP A 749 -17.18 31.12 7.31
C ASP A 749 -18.03 31.33 6.06
N ALA A 750 -19.05 30.50 5.90
CA ALA A 750 -19.97 30.55 4.77
C ALA A 750 -21.17 31.48 5.03
N CYS A 751 -21.16 32.35 6.06
CA CYS A 751 -22.28 33.24 6.37
C CYS A 751 -22.73 34.13 5.18
N GLU A 752 -21.80 34.71 4.43
CA GLU A 752 -22.12 35.51 3.23
C GLU A 752 -22.77 34.64 2.16
N LEU A 753 -22.19 33.45 1.90
CA LEU A 753 -22.75 32.47 0.97
C LEU A 753 -24.14 31.97 1.43
N ALA A 754 -24.34 31.79 2.73
CA ALA A 754 -25.61 31.35 3.32
C ALA A 754 -26.70 32.42 3.20
N SER A 755 -26.32 33.70 3.19
CA SER A 755 -27.25 34.82 3.07
C SER A 755 -27.82 34.96 1.65
N GLU A 756 -26.99 34.76 0.62
CA GLU A 756 -27.39 34.91 -0.79
C GLU A 756 -27.77 33.58 -1.46
N TYR A 757 -27.07 32.48 -1.12
CA TYR A 757 -27.24 31.16 -1.72
C TYR A 757 -27.29 30.04 -0.65
N PRO A 758 -28.38 29.93 0.14
CA PRO A 758 -28.48 29.01 1.27
C PRO A 758 -28.23 27.53 0.94
N GLU A 759 -28.64 27.08 -0.25
CA GLU A 759 -28.44 25.69 -0.67
C GLU A 759 -26.97 25.39 -1.02
N LEU A 760 -26.24 26.36 -1.59
CA LEU A 760 -24.79 26.21 -1.83
C LEU A 760 -24.02 26.23 -0.51
N ALA A 761 -24.44 27.03 0.47
CA ALA A 761 -23.84 27.02 1.80
C ALA A 761 -24.04 25.69 2.54
N LYS A 762 -25.23 25.07 2.44
CA LYS A 762 -25.47 23.73 3.01
C LYS A 762 -24.58 22.67 2.35
N GLU A 763 -24.39 22.74 1.04
CA GLU A 763 -23.51 21.79 0.34
C GLU A 763 -22.04 22.03 0.71
N PHE A 764 -21.62 23.29 0.87
CA PHE A 764 -20.30 23.62 1.40
C PHE A 764 -20.07 23.04 2.79
N ASP A 765 -21.02 23.23 3.71
CA ASP A 765 -20.97 22.68 5.06
C ASP A 765 -20.90 21.15 5.04
N ARG A 766 -21.70 20.49 4.18
CA ARG A 766 -21.69 19.03 3.99
C ARG A 766 -20.32 18.52 3.53
N LEU A 767 -19.76 19.11 2.47
CA LEU A 767 -18.47 18.70 1.91
C LEU A 767 -17.32 18.98 2.87
N ARG A 768 -17.35 20.13 3.55
CA ARG A 768 -16.41 20.48 4.62
C ARG A 768 -16.44 19.43 5.73
N ASP A 769 -17.61 19.17 6.30
CA ASP A 769 -17.77 18.27 7.44
C ASP A 769 -17.36 16.83 7.07
N GLU A 770 -17.65 16.39 5.84
CA GLU A 770 -17.19 15.11 5.32
C GLU A 770 -15.66 15.04 5.23
N MET A 771 -15.00 16.07 4.67
CA MET A 771 -13.54 16.12 4.58
C MET A 771 -12.87 16.17 5.95
N ASP A 772 -13.40 16.95 6.89
CA ASP A 772 -12.91 17.06 8.27
C ASP A 772 -13.08 15.73 9.03
N GLN A 773 -14.21 15.04 8.89
CA GLN A 773 -14.42 13.72 9.50
C GLN A 773 -13.42 12.68 9.00
N ILE A 774 -13.12 12.68 7.69
CA ILE A 774 -12.20 11.71 7.12
C ILE A 774 -10.74 12.00 7.51
N GLN A 775 -10.35 13.28 7.60
CA GLN A 775 -9.00 13.68 8.05
C GLN A 775 -8.79 13.49 9.55
N SER A 776 -9.79 13.77 10.38
CA SER A 776 -9.70 13.68 11.84
C SER A 776 -9.69 12.24 12.40
N GLY A 777 -10.00 11.24 11.58
CA GLY A 777 -9.94 9.82 11.98
C GLY A 777 -10.98 9.43 13.03
N ILE A 778 -12.07 10.21 13.17
CA ILE A 778 -13.08 10.01 14.22
C ILE A 778 -13.97 8.77 14.00
N ASP A 779 -13.83 8.07 12.87
CA ASP A 779 -14.58 6.85 12.57
C ASP A 779 -13.86 5.57 13.08
N VAL A 780 -14.20 5.18 14.32
CA VAL A 780 -14.35 3.79 14.83
C VAL A 780 -13.10 2.88 14.93
N SER A 781 -12.64 2.67 16.18
CA SER A 781 -12.20 1.42 16.88
C SER A 781 -11.61 0.19 16.14
N THR A 782 -11.17 0.32 14.89
CA THR A 782 -10.53 -0.74 14.11
C THR A 782 -9.10 -0.34 13.79
N ARG A 783 -8.17 -1.30 13.81
CA ARG A 783 -6.75 -1.08 13.49
C ARG A 783 -6.65 -0.29 12.17
N GLU A 784 -6.18 0.96 12.21
CA GLU A 784 -5.95 1.83 11.05
C GLU A 784 -5.01 1.21 9.98
N ASP A 785 -4.40 0.06 10.29
CA ASP A 785 -3.49 -0.70 9.44
C ASP A 785 -4.17 -1.74 8.53
N ASP A 786 -5.50 -1.80 8.44
CA ASP A 786 -6.17 -2.69 7.47
C ASP A 786 -6.31 -2.06 6.07
N LEU A 787 -5.90 -2.80 5.04
CA LEU A 787 -5.86 -2.33 3.65
C LEU A 787 -7.26 -1.98 3.11
N VAL A 788 -8.31 -2.70 3.49
CA VAL A 788 -9.69 -2.43 3.01
C VAL A 788 -10.18 -1.10 3.55
N THR A 789 -9.97 -0.86 4.84
CA THR A 789 -10.32 0.41 5.48
C THR A 789 -9.55 1.56 4.85
N TRP A 790 -8.25 1.39 4.62
CA TRP A 790 -7.42 2.38 3.93
C TRP A 790 -7.92 2.67 2.50
N GLN A 791 -8.23 1.65 1.70
CA GLN A 791 -8.74 1.82 0.34
C GLN A 791 -10.08 2.57 0.31
N ARG A 792 -11.04 2.21 1.17
CA ARG A 792 -12.33 2.90 1.27
C ARG A 792 -12.16 4.36 1.68
N LYS A 793 -11.25 4.63 2.62
CA LYS A 793 -10.90 5.99 3.05
C LYS A 793 -10.36 6.81 1.88
N GLN A 794 -9.41 6.28 1.12
CA GLN A 794 -8.83 6.95 -0.05
C GLN A 794 -9.86 7.24 -1.15
N GLU A 795 -10.73 6.27 -1.44
CA GLU A 795 -11.78 6.44 -2.45
C GLU A 795 -12.80 7.51 -2.04
N ARG A 796 -13.24 7.50 -0.78
CA ARG A 796 -14.17 8.51 -0.25
C ARG A 796 -13.56 9.91 -0.27
N LEU A 797 -12.28 10.02 0.11
CA LEU A 797 -11.53 11.27 0.02
C LEU A 797 -11.53 11.82 -1.40
N ARG A 798 -11.14 11.01 -2.39
CA ARG A 798 -11.07 11.46 -3.79
C ARG A 798 -12.40 11.97 -4.31
N LYS A 799 -13.48 11.23 -4.07
CA LYS A 799 -14.83 11.65 -4.46
C LYS A 799 -15.21 12.99 -3.84
N ALA A 800 -14.95 13.18 -2.55
CA ALA A 800 -15.26 14.43 -1.87
C ALA A 800 -14.52 15.64 -2.48
N ASP A 801 -13.27 15.47 -2.93
CA ASP A 801 -12.49 16.54 -3.57
C ASP A 801 -12.87 16.81 -5.02
N GLU A 802 -13.20 15.77 -5.80
CA GLU A 802 -13.80 15.96 -7.13
C GLU A 802 -15.13 16.72 -7.04
N GLU A 803 -15.96 16.35 -6.05
CA GLU A 803 -17.20 17.07 -5.72
C GLU A 803 -16.90 18.50 -5.25
N PHE A 804 -15.88 18.71 -4.42
CA PHE A 804 -15.48 20.04 -3.93
C PHE A 804 -14.97 20.94 -5.05
N GLU A 805 -14.11 20.47 -5.95
CA GLU A 805 -13.62 21.26 -7.09
C GLU A 805 -14.76 21.63 -8.05
N LYS A 806 -15.69 20.71 -8.29
CA LYS A 806 -16.90 21.00 -9.07
C LYS A 806 -17.76 22.06 -8.37
N PHE A 807 -17.96 21.92 -7.05
CA PHE A 807 -18.68 22.87 -6.23
C PHE A 807 -18.04 24.27 -6.27
N LEU A 808 -16.72 24.38 -6.14
CA LEU A 808 -16.00 25.66 -6.26
C LEU A 808 -16.24 26.32 -7.62
N GLY A 809 -16.28 25.53 -8.70
CA GLY A 809 -16.63 26.03 -10.03
C GLY A 809 -18.05 26.60 -10.11
N GLU A 810 -19.01 25.97 -9.44
CA GLU A 810 -20.41 26.43 -9.39
C GLU A 810 -20.57 27.71 -8.56
N VAL A 811 -19.89 27.82 -7.40
CA VAL A 811 -19.91 29.03 -6.56
C VAL A 811 -19.22 30.20 -7.26
N ARG A 812 -18.03 29.98 -7.85
CA ARG A 812 -17.28 31.03 -8.57
C ARG A 812 -17.98 31.51 -9.83
N GLY A 813 -18.99 30.78 -10.31
CA GLY A 813 -19.88 31.23 -11.39
C GLY A 813 -21.00 32.16 -10.93
N LYS A 814 -21.14 32.44 -9.63
CA LYS A 814 -22.13 33.37 -9.07
C LYS A 814 -21.56 34.78 -8.94
N VAL A 815 -22.40 35.78 -9.20
CA VAL A 815 -22.05 37.20 -9.06
C VAL A 815 -21.75 37.50 -7.60
N GLY A 816 -20.59 38.11 -7.33
CA GLY A 816 -20.14 38.44 -5.97
C GLY A 816 -19.29 37.34 -5.30
N PHE A 817 -19.16 36.18 -5.93
CA PHE A 817 -18.40 35.03 -5.41
C PHE A 817 -17.30 34.56 -6.37
N GLU A 818 -16.93 35.37 -7.37
CA GLU A 818 -15.93 35.03 -8.39
C GLU A 818 -14.55 34.71 -7.80
N THR A 819 -14.24 35.31 -6.64
CA THR A 819 -13.01 35.12 -5.87
C THR A 819 -13.15 34.18 -4.68
N PHE A 820 -14.27 33.45 -4.56
CA PHE A 820 -14.50 32.54 -3.44
C PHE A 820 -13.38 31.49 -3.33
N LEU A 821 -12.69 31.47 -2.18
CA LEU A 821 -11.51 30.64 -1.91
C LEU A 821 -10.39 30.80 -2.96
N LEU A 822 -10.22 32.00 -3.51
CA LEU A 822 -9.07 32.42 -4.30
C LEU A 822 -8.24 33.43 -3.50
N PRO A 823 -6.96 33.65 -3.87
CA PRO A 823 -6.13 34.66 -3.23
C PRO A 823 -6.79 36.05 -3.26
N PRO A 824 -6.44 36.92 -2.29
CA PRO A 824 -7.13 38.17 -2.07
C PRO A 824 -6.88 39.12 -3.23
N THR A 825 -7.88 39.95 -3.50
CA THR A 825 -7.79 41.00 -4.51
C THR A 825 -6.83 42.11 -4.07
N GLU A 826 -6.38 42.93 -5.02
CA GLU A 826 -5.53 44.10 -4.71
C GLU A 826 -6.20 45.03 -3.69
N ALA A 827 -7.51 45.25 -3.84
CA ALA A 827 -8.30 46.06 -2.93
C ALA A 827 -8.35 45.47 -1.51
N GLU A 828 -8.56 44.16 -1.38
CA GLU A 828 -8.56 43.49 -0.07
C GLU A 828 -7.20 43.55 0.61
N LEU A 829 -6.10 43.45 -0.13
CA LEU A 829 -4.75 43.59 0.43
C LEU A 829 -4.46 45.01 0.91
N MET A 830 -4.91 46.02 0.16
CA MET A 830 -4.78 47.42 0.55
C MET A 830 -5.66 47.75 1.77
N GLU A 831 -6.87 47.19 1.84
CA GLU A 831 -7.74 47.29 3.01
C GLU A 831 -7.10 46.63 4.22
N ALA A 832 -6.54 45.43 4.04
CA ALA A 832 -5.80 44.72 5.09
C ALA A 832 -4.66 45.56 5.65
N ALA A 833 -3.97 46.35 4.83
CA ALA A 833 -2.88 47.23 5.23
C ALA A 833 -3.33 48.48 6.02
N THR A 834 -4.57 48.52 6.48
CA THR A 834 -5.09 49.56 7.40
C THR A 834 -5.20 48.96 8.82
N PRO A 835 -4.72 49.64 9.88
CA PRO A 835 -4.13 50.98 9.89
C PRO A 835 -2.68 51.05 9.40
N ASP A 836 -2.02 49.91 9.23
CA ASP A 836 -0.56 49.87 9.13
C ASP A 836 -0.02 49.03 7.96
N PRO A 837 1.08 49.50 7.32
CA PRO A 837 1.62 48.89 6.11
C PRO A 837 2.15 47.47 6.35
N ILE A 838 2.01 46.64 5.31
CA ILE A 838 2.49 45.26 5.29
C ILE A 838 3.71 45.20 4.37
N ILE A 839 4.82 44.60 4.83
CA ILE A 839 6.02 44.40 4.01
C ILE A 839 6.25 42.92 3.76
N VAL A 840 6.17 42.46 2.51
CA VAL A 840 6.43 41.05 2.14
C VAL A 840 7.78 40.93 1.47
N ILE A 841 8.62 39.98 1.92
CA ILE A 841 9.95 39.76 1.32
C ILE A 841 9.91 38.58 0.35
N ASN A 842 10.47 38.81 -0.83
CA ASN A 842 10.77 37.78 -1.82
C ASN A 842 12.28 37.63 -1.98
N VAL A 843 12.75 36.39 -1.87
CA VAL A 843 14.18 36.06 -2.01
C VAL A 843 14.32 35.08 -3.15
N CYS A 844 14.86 35.55 -4.28
CA CYS A 844 15.22 34.72 -5.42
C CYS A 844 16.74 34.75 -5.67
N PHE A 845 17.27 33.76 -6.37
CA PHE A 845 18.71 33.63 -6.59
C PHE A 845 19.30 34.73 -7.50
N TYR A 846 18.47 35.45 -8.26
CA TYR A 846 18.91 36.51 -9.18
C TYR A 846 18.35 37.90 -8.83
N ARG A 847 17.36 37.97 -7.93
CA ARG A 847 16.69 39.21 -7.54
C ARG A 847 16.00 39.02 -6.19
N CYS A 848 16.12 40.00 -5.30
CA CYS A 848 15.38 40.03 -4.04
C CYS A 848 14.59 41.34 -3.97
N ASP A 849 13.38 41.26 -3.42
CA ASP A 849 12.43 42.37 -3.43
C ASP A 849 11.68 42.45 -2.09
N ALA A 850 11.32 43.67 -1.69
CA ALA A 850 10.33 43.92 -0.65
C ALA A 850 9.08 44.57 -1.26
N PHE A 851 7.94 43.90 -1.14
CA PHE A 851 6.63 44.48 -1.45
C PHE A 851 6.17 45.31 -0.27
N ILE A 852 5.74 46.53 -0.51
CA ILE A 852 5.18 47.45 0.48
C ILE A 852 3.72 47.67 0.09
N ILE A 853 2.82 47.20 0.95
CA ILE A 853 1.38 47.29 0.79
C ILE A 853 0.88 48.40 1.71
N GLU A 854 0.29 49.43 1.14
CA GLU A 854 -0.31 50.57 1.84
C GLU A 854 -1.77 50.71 1.39
N SER A 855 -2.61 51.38 2.18
CA SER A 855 -4.01 51.66 1.80
C SER A 855 -4.16 52.48 0.51
N THR A 856 -3.08 53.11 0.06
CA THR A 856 -3.01 53.93 -1.17
C THR A 856 -2.44 53.19 -2.37
N GLY A 857 -1.80 52.02 -2.18
CA GLY A 857 -1.30 51.18 -3.26
C GLY A 857 -0.23 50.18 -2.85
N ILE A 858 0.14 49.31 -3.79
CA ILE A 858 1.21 48.32 -3.64
C ILE A 858 2.41 48.74 -4.48
N ARG A 859 3.59 48.80 -3.86
CA ARG A 859 4.86 49.12 -4.53
C ARG A 859 5.96 48.14 -4.13
N THR A 860 7.04 48.10 -4.90
CA THR A 860 8.20 47.25 -4.61
C THR A 860 9.48 48.05 -4.46
N ILE A 861 10.39 47.56 -3.63
CA ILE A 861 11.78 47.99 -3.58
C ILE A 861 12.68 46.78 -3.87
N GLU A 862 13.69 46.99 -4.72
CA GLU A 862 14.71 45.98 -4.96
C GLU A 862 15.76 46.01 -3.85
N LEU A 863 16.22 44.84 -3.43
CA LEU A 863 17.21 44.64 -2.37
C LEU A 863 18.49 44.01 -2.96
N PRO A 864 19.33 44.77 -3.67
CA PRO A 864 20.46 44.24 -4.42
C PRO A 864 21.55 43.62 -3.53
N ASP A 865 21.69 44.11 -2.30
CA ASP A 865 22.67 43.63 -1.32
C ASP A 865 22.18 42.40 -0.52
N LEU A 866 20.96 41.93 -0.79
CA LEU A 866 20.40 40.72 -0.19
C LEU A 866 20.52 39.56 -1.18
N SER A 867 21.31 38.53 -0.86
CA SER A 867 21.40 37.33 -1.71
C SER A 867 20.88 36.06 -1.03
N GLN A 868 20.21 35.19 -1.81
CA GLN A 868 19.78 33.88 -1.32
C GLN A 868 20.95 33.01 -0.84
N SER A 869 22.11 33.14 -1.50
CA SER A 869 23.30 32.36 -1.17
C SER A 869 23.91 32.75 0.18
N GLU A 870 24.00 34.05 0.48
CA GLU A 870 24.48 34.54 1.77
C GLU A 870 23.47 34.22 2.87
N LEU A 871 22.16 34.36 2.61
CA LEU A 871 21.12 33.91 3.52
C LEU A 871 21.27 32.41 3.86
N ARG A 872 21.47 31.53 2.86
CA ARG A 872 21.68 30.10 3.11
C ARG A 872 22.99 29.81 3.85
N ALA A 873 24.07 30.52 3.52
CA ALA A 873 25.34 30.41 4.22
C ALA A 873 25.17 30.79 5.69
N TRP A 874 24.52 31.92 5.94
CA TRP A 874 24.18 32.37 7.29
C TRP A 874 23.26 31.39 8.01
N ALA A 875 22.40 30.65 7.31
CA ALA A 875 21.53 29.65 7.91
C ALA A 875 22.27 28.37 8.34
N SER A 876 23.29 27.96 7.59
CA SER A 876 23.88 26.61 7.68
C SER A 876 24.87 26.43 8.85
N TYR A 877 25.40 27.51 9.42
CA TYR A 877 26.32 27.42 10.55
C TYR A 877 25.57 27.22 11.87
N PRO A 878 25.89 26.21 12.70
CA PRO A 878 25.49 26.21 14.10
C PRO A 878 25.93 27.55 14.70
N SER A 879 25.00 28.25 15.33
CA SER A 879 25.17 29.60 15.85
C SER A 879 26.32 29.69 16.84
N ALA A 880 27.55 29.87 16.35
CA ALA A 880 28.62 30.44 17.13
C ALA A 880 28.15 31.85 17.53
N ARG A 881 27.81 31.99 18.82
CA ARG A 881 27.24 33.21 19.43
C ARG A 881 28.04 34.47 19.10
N SER A 882 29.33 34.32 18.80
CA SER A 882 30.26 35.38 18.39
C SER A 882 29.92 36.08 17.07
N VAL A 883 29.10 35.48 16.19
CA VAL A 883 28.81 36.02 14.85
C VAL A 883 27.37 36.55 14.70
N LEU A 884 26.51 36.39 15.71
CA LEU A 884 25.10 36.78 15.65
C LEU A 884 24.92 38.29 15.47
N GLY A 885 25.70 39.12 16.17
CA GLY A 885 25.66 40.58 16.05
C GLY A 885 25.99 41.06 14.63
N SER A 886 27.01 40.47 13.99
CA SER A 886 27.36 40.79 12.60
C SER A 886 26.27 40.38 11.60
N ARG A 887 25.56 39.27 11.87
CA ARG A 887 24.42 38.82 11.04
C ARG A 887 23.23 39.76 11.16
N LEU A 888 22.89 40.17 12.39
CA LEU A 888 21.82 41.14 12.67
C LEU A 888 22.11 42.48 12.02
N GLN A 889 23.36 42.95 12.14
CA GLN A 889 23.80 44.20 11.51
C GLN A 889 23.69 44.11 9.99
N TRP A 890 24.16 43.02 9.39
CA TRP A 890 24.03 42.81 7.96
C TRP A 890 22.55 42.81 7.51
N LEU A 891 21.67 42.07 8.19
CA LEU A 891 20.22 42.07 7.89
C LEU A 891 19.59 43.44 8.11
N TRP A 892 20.05 44.21 9.09
CA TRP A 892 19.63 45.59 9.26
C TRP A 892 19.99 46.43 8.03
N ASP A 893 21.26 46.38 7.60
CA ASP A 893 21.80 47.19 6.51
C ASP A 893 21.19 46.83 5.15
N VAL A 894 21.05 45.54 4.84
CA VAL A 894 20.61 45.08 3.50
C VAL A 894 19.10 44.96 3.35
N LEU A 895 18.35 45.00 4.46
CA LEU A 895 16.91 44.72 4.43
C LEU A 895 16.10 45.66 5.32
N CYS A 896 16.41 45.78 6.62
CA CYS A 896 15.59 46.60 7.50
C CYS A 896 15.63 48.08 7.18
N GLN A 897 16.82 48.64 7.04
CA GLN A 897 17.05 50.04 6.77
C GLN A 897 16.45 50.48 5.41
N PRO A 898 16.62 49.74 4.29
CA PRO A 898 15.96 50.07 3.03
C PRO A 898 14.43 50.09 3.14
N CYS A 899 13.83 49.09 3.78
CA CYS A 899 12.39 48.99 3.99
C CYS A 899 11.84 50.15 4.83
N LEU A 900 12.47 50.45 5.97
CA LEU A 900 12.06 51.55 6.84
C LEU A 900 12.28 52.92 6.19
N GLY A 901 13.38 53.07 5.45
CA GLY A 901 13.66 54.27 4.65
C GLY A 901 12.58 54.50 3.59
N ALA A 902 12.10 53.43 2.94
CA ALA A 902 11.01 53.48 1.97
C ALA A 902 9.67 53.87 2.61
N LEU A 903 9.43 53.55 3.89
CA LEU A 903 8.29 54.01 4.68
C LEU A 903 8.47 55.43 5.26
N GLY A 904 9.60 56.09 5.03
CA GLY A 904 9.90 57.42 5.57
C GLY A 904 10.32 57.44 7.05
N LEU A 905 10.56 56.28 7.67
CA LEU A 905 10.93 56.13 9.08
C LEU A 905 12.44 56.24 9.24
N LYS A 906 12.94 57.48 9.40
CA LYS A 906 14.39 57.78 9.47
C LYS A 906 14.95 57.97 10.89
N SER A 907 14.10 57.96 11.92
CA SER A 907 14.47 58.18 13.32
C SER A 907 13.74 57.20 14.25
N PRO A 908 14.30 56.85 15.43
CA PRO A 908 13.63 56.01 16.41
C PRO A 908 12.35 56.71 16.88
N VAL A 909 11.21 56.03 16.80
CA VAL A 909 9.95 56.62 17.23
C VAL A 909 9.82 56.49 18.75
N LEU A 910 9.62 57.62 19.43
CA LEU A 910 9.47 57.69 20.88
C LEU A 910 8.01 57.38 21.27
N ASP A 911 7.81 56.16 21.76
CA ASP A 911 6.71 55.54 22.55
C ASP A 911 5.22 55.74 22.21
N ASP A 912 4.77 56.86 21.63
CA ASP A 912 3.33 57.12 21.38
C ASP A 912 2.92 57.18 19.89
N ARG A 913 3.90 57.19 18.99
CA ARG A 913 3.67 57.26 17.53
C ARG A 913 4.41 56.18 16.75
N TRP A 914 4.86 55.11 17.42
CA TRP A 914 5.41 53.99 16.66
C TRP A 914 4.33 53.55 15.69
N PRO A 915 4.60 53.47 14.36
CA PRO A 915 3.65 52.87 13.44
C PRO A 915 3.37 51.50 14.01
N ILE A 916 2.16 51.37 14.53
CA ILE A 916 1.62 50.09 14.90
C ILE A 916 1.79 49.28 13.61
N SER A 917 2.05 48.01 13.71
CA SER A 917 1.53 47.15 12.68
C SER A 917 1.47 45.82 13.35
N GLY A 918 0.41 45.06 13.08
CA GLY A 918 0.41 43.62 13.28
C GLY A 918 1.46 42.96 12.38
N GLY A 919 2.74 43.33 12.55
CA GLY A 919 3.86 43.03 11.66
C GLY A 919 5.17 43.82 11.91
N PHE A 920 5.21 44.91 12.71
CA PHE A 920 6.33 45.88 12.74
C PHE A 920 6.98 46.16 14.11
N GLN A 921 6.99 45.23 15.07
CA GLN A 921 7.89 45.37 16.23
C GLN A 921 8.60 44.07 16.64
N PRO A 922 9.95 44.02 16.65
CA PRO A 922 10.94 44.91 16.04
C PRO A 922 11.76 44.23 14.93
N MET A 923 12.14 45.00 13.91
CA MET A 923 13.24 44.69 12.98
C MET A 923 14.64 44.58 13.65
N LEU A 924 14.69 44.39 14.99
CA LEU A 924 15.85 43.91 15.74
C LEU A 924 15.77 42.39 16.07
N SER A 925 14.69 41.70 15.67
CA SER A 925 14.61 40.23 15.68
C SER A 925 15.13 39.58 14.39
N VAL A 926 15.61 40.38 13.43
CA VAL A 926 16.03 39.89 12.09
C VAL A 926 17.47 39.39 12.15
N ALA A 927 17.71 38.29 12.87
CA ALA A 927 18.79 37.36 12.54
C ALA A 927 18.44 35.93 12.82
N TYR A 928 17.65 35.40 11.91
CA TYR A 928 18.14 34.30 11.08
C TYR A 928 17.29 34.26 9.78
N PRO A 929 17.79 33.68 8.69
CA PRO A 929 17.34 33.90 7.31
C PRO A 929 15.93 33.45 6.91
N TYR A 930 15.06 33.09 7.85
CA TYR A 930 13.77 32.44 7.55
C TYR A 930 12.56 33.11 8.18
N MET A 931 12.71 34.31 8.75
CA MET A 931 11.58 35.01 9.36
C MET A 931 11.55 36.49 9.02
N LEU A 932 11.23 36.79 7.76
CA LEU A 932 10.50 38.00 7.39
C LEU A 932 9.18 37.52 6.81
N LEU A 933 8.13 37.54 7.62
CA LEU A 933 6.86 36.86 7.34
C LEU A 933 7.06 35.43 6.85
N GLY A 934 7.62 34.59 7.73
CA GLY A 934 7.77 33.16 7.49
C GLY A 934 6.41 32.48 7.32
N ALA A 935 5.89 32.50 6.09
CA ALA A 935 4.91 31.59 5.52
C ALA A 935 3.58 31.36 6.27
N THR A 936 2.98 32.46 6.70
CA THR A 936 1.53 32.59 6.79
C THR A 936 1.10 33.31 5.51
N SER A 937 0.31 32.68 4.64
CA SER A 937 -0.23 33.34 3.43
C SER A 937 -0.92 34.65 3.80
N GLN A 938 -0.99 35.62 2.89
CA GLN A 938 -1.74 36.86 3.11
C GLN A 938 -3.18 36.57 3.54
N ASP A 939 -3.77 35.48 3.03
CA ASP A 939 -5.07 34.96 3.47
C ASP A 939 -5.13 34.73 4.98
N SER A 940 -4.09 34.18 5.59
CA SER A 940 -4.06 33.96 7.04
C SER A 940 -3.96 35.26 7.86
N LEU A 941 -3.22 36.26 7.36
CA LEU A 941 -3.15 37.59 7.97
C LEU A 941 -4.47 38.35 7.79
N LEU A 942 -5.07 38.27 6.61
CA LEU A 942 -6.39 38.81 6.28
C LEU A 942 -7.50 38.17 7.11
N HIS A 943 -7.48 36.85 7.28
CA HIS A 943 -8.44 36.14 8.12
C HIS A 943 -8.29 36.55 9.59
N GLY A 944 -7.07 36.84 10.03
CA GLY A 944 -6.81 37.51 11.30
C GLY A 944 -7.48 38.89 11.36
N ARG A 945 -7.15 39.80 10.43
CA ARG A 945 -7.65 41.20 10.45
C ARG A 945 -9.15 41.32 10.19
N LYS A 946 -9.77 40.53 9.30
CA LYS A 946 -11.24 40.50 9.10
C LYS A 946 -11.99 40.10 10.39
N ARG A 947 -11.40 39.30 11.28
CA ARG A 947 -11.98 38.99 12.61
C ARG A 947 -11.98 40.18 13.57
N GLU A 948 -11.15 41.19 13.34
CA GLU A 948 -11.20 42.46 14.07
C GLU A 948 -12.58 43.13 13.94
N LEU A 949 -13.15 43.07 12.72
CA LEU A 949 -14.41 43.72 12.37
C LEU A 949 -15.65 42.92 12.80
N ALA A 950 -15.54 41.59 12.89
CA ALA A 950 -16.66 40.70 13.20
C ALA A 950 -16.98 40.57 14.71
N CYS A 951 -16.07 40.96 15.61
CA CYS A 951 -16.18 40.63 17.04
C CYS A 951 -16.28 41.84 17.98
N ALA A 952 -17.50 42.34 18.09
CA ALA A 952 -18.01 43.13 19.21
C ALA A 952 -18.95 42.32 20.14
N SER A 953 -18.83 40.98 20.17
CA SER A 953 -19.53 40.15 21.16
C SER A 953 -18.55 39.65 22.23
N GLU A 954 -18.75 40.07 23.48
CA GLU A 954 -17.91 39.68 24.62
C GLU A 954 -17.91 38.15 24.79
N SER A 955 -16.78 37.52 24.51
CA SER A 955 -16.55 36.11 24.88
C SER A 955 -16.71 35.96 26.40
N GLN A 956 -17.71 35.18 26.83
CA GLN A 956 -18.01 34.85 28.24
C GLN A 956 -16.89 34.07 28.96
N ARG A 957 -15.79 33.76 28.29
CA ARG A 957 -14.74 32.87 28.80
C ARG A 957 -13.64 33.63 29.51
N LYS A 958 -13.28 33.13 30.70
CA LYS A 958 -12.33 33.76 31.61
C LYS A 958 -11.26 32.78 32.09
N GLU A 959 -10.84 31.77 31.32
CA GLU A 959 -9.83 30.79 31.78
C GLU A 959 -8.45 31.06 31.15
N ALA A 960 -7.40 31.03 31.99
CA ALA A 960 -6.00 31.08 31.59
C ALA A 960 -5.34 29.72 31.85
N LEU A 961 -4.87 29.06 30.80
CA LEU A 961 -4.22 27.76 30.87
C LEU A 961 -2.70 27.95 31.01
N LEU A 962 -2.14 27.56 32.16
CA LEU A 962 -0.74 27.79 32.49
C LEU A 962 -0.01 26.45 32.69
N VAL A 963 1.06 26.22 31.93
CA VAL A 963 1.84 24.97 31.96
C VAL A 963 3.31 25.28 32.19
N ALA A 964 3.86 24.77 33.30
CA ALA A 964 5.29 24.86 33.64
C ALA A 964 5.95 23.48 33.56
N MET A 965 7.12 23.39 32.93
CA MET A 965 7.91 22.18 32.79
C MET A 965 9.32 22.34 33.38
N CYS A 966 9.42 22.52 34.70
CA CYS A 966 10.71 22.65 35.40
C CYS A 966 11.60 21.40 35.23
N ASN A 967 11.00 20.22 35.38
CA ASN A 967 11.65 18.93 35.13
C ASN A 967 10.99 18.23 33.94
N THR A 968 11.66 18.25 32.79
CA THR A 968 11.21 17.57 31.56
C THR A 968 11.97 16.24 31.43
N PRO A 969 11.29 15.09 31.31
CA PRO A 969 11.96 13.78 31.16
C PRO A 969 12.96 13.78 29.99
N GLY A 970 14.15 13.21 30.16
CA GLY A 970 15.14 13.09 29.08
C GLY A 970 15.75 14.41 28.57
N VAL A 971 15.43 15.56 29.18
CA VAL A 971 15.91 16.90 28.81
C VAL A 971 16.43 17.64 30.05
N GLY A 972 17.23 18.70 29.85
CA GLY A 972 17.78 19.52 30.93
C GLY A 972 16.71 20.24 31.79
N ARG A 973 17.09 20.63 33.01
CA ARG A 973 16.20 21.31 33.97
C ARG A 973 16.07 22.82 33.65
N LEU A 974 14.86 23.36 33.78
CA LEU A 974 14.55 24.80 33.65
C LEU A 974 14.04 25.34 35.01
N PRO A 975 14.94 25.81 35.90
CA PRO A 975 14.57 26.16 37.27
C PRO A 975 13.57 27.33 37.38
N PHE A 976 13.52 28.25 36.41
CA PHE A 976 12.66 29.43 36.46
C PHE A 976 11.31 29.24 35.76
N ALA A 977 11.05 28.12 35.09
CA ALA A 977 9.77 27.86 34.42
C ALA A 977 8.57 27.85 35.39
N GLU A 978 8.76 27.36 36.62
CA GLU A 978 7.73 27.43 37.67
C GLU A 978 7.53 28.85 38.20
N ASP A 979 8.61 29.64 38.28
CA ASP A 979 8.56 31.04 38.69
C ASP A 979 7.82 31.90 37.66
N GLU A 980 8.08 31.68 36.36
CA GLU A 980 7.39 32.34 35.23
C GLU A 980 5.88 32.11 35.31
N VAL A 981 5.46 30.84 35.35
CA VAL A 981 4.03 30.48 35.44
C VAL A 981 3.41 30.97 36.76
N GLY A 982 4.17 30.94 37.86
CA GLY A 982 3.75 31.48 39.14
C GLY A 982 3.49 32.99 39.09
N MET A 983 4.32 33.73 38.35
CA MET A 983 4.15 35.16 38.09
C MET A 983 2.89 35.43 37.26
N VAL A 984 2.71 34.74 36.13
CA VAL A 984 1.53 34.92 35.27
C VAL A 984 0.24 34.58 36.04
N LYS A 985 0.27 33.52 36.86
CA LYS A 985 -0.86 33.12 37.71
C LYS A 985 -1.31 34.23 38.66
N ARG A 986 -0.39 35.04 39.20
CA ARG A 986 -0.72 36.19 40.07
C ARG A 986 -1.32 37.36 39.29
N MET A 987 -1.01 37.49 38.00
CA MET A 987 -1.55 38.54 37.13
C MET A 987 -2.91 38.19 36.51
N CYS A 988 -3.25 36.90 36.38
CA CYS A 988 -4.53 36.46 35.81
C CYS A 988 -5.78 37.17 36.40
N PRO A 989 -5.94 37.34 37.73
CA PRO A 989 -7.10 38.03 38.29
C PRO A 989 -7.23 39.49 37.84
N LYS A 990 -6.12 40.21 37.63
CA LYS A 990 -6.12 41.58 37.12
C LYS A 990 -6.61 41.65 35.67
N LEU A 991 -6.32 40.62 34.88
CA LEU A 991 -6.82 40.44 33.51
C LEU A 991 -8.26 39.89 33.46
N GLY A 992 -8.91 39.69 34.61
CA GLY A 992 -10.24 39.07 34.70
C GLY A 992 -10.24 37.58 34.32
N LEU A 993 -9.10 36.89 34.42
CA LEU A 993 -8.93 35.48 34.10
C LEU A 993 -8.77 34.62 35.38
N LYS A 994 -9.32 33.41 35.35
CA LYS A 994 -9.18 32.33 36.30
C LYS A 994 -8.03 31.42 35.84
N PRO A 995 -6.95 31.29 36.63
CA PRO A 995 -5.83 30.43 36.26
C PRO A 995 -6.18 28.94 36.44
N GLY A 996 -5.95 28.14 35.40
CA GLY A 996 -6.00 26.68 35.40
C GLY A 996 -4.62 26.11 35.09
N THR A 997 -4.18 25.15 35.91
CA THR A 997 -2.91 24.44 35.76
C THR A 997 -3.20 22.97 35.50
N PRO A 998 -3.32 22.53 34.23
CA PRO A 998 -3.66 21.17 33.89
C PRO A 998 -2.48 20.25 34.24
N ILE A 999 -2.74 18.95 34.31
CA ILE A 999 -1.65 17.98 34.32
C ILE A 999 -0.94 18.11 32.97
N PRO A 1000 0.41 18.25 32.91
CA PRO A 1000 1.13 18.50 31.67
C PRO A 1000 1.27 17.20 30.86
N LEU A 1001 0.15 16.64 30.44
CA LEU A 1001 0.02 15.51 29.52
C LEU A 1001 -0.68 16.01 28.25
N LYS A 1002 -0.32 15.48 27.09
CA LYS A 1002 -0.84 15.94 25.80
C LYS A 1002 -2.38 15.99 25.77
N GLU A 1003 -3.05 14.93 26.19
CA GLU A 1003 -4.52 14.83 26.13
C GLU A 1003 -5.22 15.87 27.01
N GLU A 1004 -4.73 16.08 28.23
CA GLU A 1004 -5.28 17.05 29.18
C GLU A 1004 -5.06 18.49 28.69
N VAL A 1005 -3.87 18.81 28.18
CA VAL A 1005 -3.58 20.13 27.59
C VAL A 1005 -4.49 20.39 26.39
N LEU A 1006 -4.62 19.45 25.45
CA LEU A 1006 -5.50 19.59 24.28
C LEU A 1006 -6.98 19.76 24.66
N LYS A 1007 -7.42 19.08 25.73
CA LYS A 1007 -8.78 19.21 26.25
C LYS A 1007 -9.02 20.59 26.85
N SER A 1008 -8.09 21.11 27.64
CA SER A 1008 -8.19 22.43 28.27
C SER A 1008 -8.00 23.59 27.28
N LEU A 1009 -7.27 23.40 26.18
CA LEU A 1009 -7.15 24.42 25.13
C LEU A 1009 -8.52 24.83 24.56
N LYS A 1010 -9.51 23.93 24.55
CA LYS A 1010 -10.87 24.20 24.05
C LYS A 1010 -11.65 25.25 24.85
N THR A 1011 -11.30 25.49 26.11
CA THR A 1011 -12.03 26.41 27.00
C THR A 1011 -11.24 27.68 27.36
N CYS A 1012 -9.94 27.70 27.06
CA CYS A 1012 -9.06 28.79 27.44
C CYS A 1012 -9.28 30.06 26.59
N LYS A 1013 -9.10 31.23 27.22
CA LYS A 1013 -8.92 32.52 26.53
C LYS A 1013 -7.43 32.85 26.37
N LEU A 1014 -6.59 32.28 27.24
CA LEU A 1014 -5.15 32.49 27.27
C LEU A 1014 -4.45 31.16 27.51
N PHE A 1015 -3.39 30.88 26.75
CA PHE A 1015 -2.49 29.76 26.95
C PHE A 1015 -1.07 30.28 27.20
N HIS A 1016 -0.41 29.81 28.26
CA HIS A 1016 0.98 30.12 28.56
C HIS A 1016 1.74 28.83 28.83
N PHE A 1017 2.81 28.61 28.08
CA PHE A 1017 3.69 27.45 28.22
C PHE A 1017 5.11 27.91 28.53
N ALA A 1018 5.68 27.42 29.63
CA ALA A 1018 7.09 27.61 29.98
C ALA A 1018 7.78 26.24 30.06
N GLY A 1019 8.71 25.98 29.13
CA GLY A 1019 9.35 24.67 29.00
C GLY A 1019 10.22 24.51 27.76
N HIS A 1020 10.54 23.26 27.41
CA HIS A 1020 11.33 22.95 26.21
C HIS A 1020 10.45 22.82 24.96
N GLY A 1021 10.97 23.32 23.84
CA GLY A 1021 10.49 23.03 22.50
C GLY A 1021 11.52 22.20 21.74
N ARG A 1022 11.08 21.18 20.99
CA ARG A 1022 11.96 20.35 20.17
C ARG A 1022 11.61 20.48 18.70
N LEU A 1023 12.59 20.85 17.89
CA LEU A 1023 12.46 20.88 16.44
C LEU A 1023 12.75 19.52 15.82
N ASN A 1024 11.98 19.17 14.81
CA ASN A 1024 12.31 18.07 13.92
C ASN A 1024 12.82 18.65 12.60
N GLN A 1025 14.09 18.38 12.27
CA GLN A 1025 14.77 18.96 11.10
C GLN A 1025 14.33 18.36 9.77
N VAL A 1026 13.80 17.14 9.78
CA VAL A 1026 13.37 16.42 8.57
C VAL A 1026 11.87 16.60 8.35
N GLU A 1027 11.10 16.64 9.44
CA GLU A 1027 9.65 16.70 9.40
C GLU A 1027 9.11 17.78 10.36
N PRO A 1028 9.06 19.04 9.92
CA PRO A 1028 8.66 20.17 10.75
C PRO A 1028 7.32 20.01 11.49
N SER A 1029 6.35 19.28 10.93
CA SER A 1029 5.06 18.98 11.57
C SER A 1029 5.16 18.15 12.86
N LYS A 1030 6.26 17.42 13.06
CA LYS A 1030 6.56 16.66 14.28
C LYS A 1030 7.30 17.47 15.34
N SER A 1031 7.63 18.73 15.07
CA SER A 1031 8.16 19.64 16.10
C SER A 1031 7.15 19.78 17.24
N CYS A 1032 7.60 19.81 18.48
CA CYS A 1032 6.71 19.64 19.64
C CYS A 1032 7.07 20.52 20.84
N LEU A 1033 6.08 20.72 21.71
CA LEU A 1033 6.29 21.17 23.09
C LEU A 1033 6.51 19.95 23.98
N CYS A 1034 7.57 19.95 24.78
CA CYS A 1034 7.93 18.81 25.63
C CYS A 1034 7.13 18.83 26.94
N LEU A 1035 6.02 18.10 26.97
CA LEU A 1035 5.21 17.80 28.15
C LEU A 1035 5.77 16.60 28.93
N LYS A 1036 5.10 16.10 29.99
CA LYS A 1036 5.59 14.94 30.76
C LYS A 1036 5.65 13.64 29.93
N ASP A 1037 4.74 13.47 28.98
CA ASP A 1037 4.62 12.28 28.14
C ASP A 1037 5.31 12.43 26.78
N TRP A 1038 6.18 13.43 26.58
CA TRP A 1038 6.67 13.80 25.25
C TRP A 1038 7.49 12.71 24.53
N GLU A 1039 8.16 11.81 25.26
CA GLU A 1039 8.95 10.73 24.67
C GLU A 1039 8.07 9.66 23.99
N THR A 1040 6.86 9.44 24.51
CA THR A 1040 5.92 8.42 24.01
C THR A 1040 4.72 9.02 23.28
N ASN A 1041 4.31 10.23 23.64
CA ASN A 1041 3.13 10.94 23.12
C ASN A 1041 3.37 12.46 23.05
N PRO A 1042 4.23 12.95 22.13
CA PRO A 1042 4.55 14.37 22.01
C PRO A 1042 3.35 15.22 21.58
N LEU A 1043 3.26 16.45 22.10
CA LEU A 1043 2.34 17.48 21.64
C LEU A 1043 2.96 18.24 20.46
N THR A 1044 2.62 17.84 19.24
CA THR A 1044 3.25 18.30 18.00
C THR A 1044 2.52 19.46 17.32
N VAL A 1045 3.19 20.14 16.38
CA VAL A 1045 2.59 21.10 15.44
C VAL A 1045 1.34 20.53 14.77
N GLN A 1046 1.39 19.27 14.33
CA GLN A 1046 0.25 18.58 13.72
C GLN A 1046 -0.95 18.47 14.69
N ASP A 1047 -0.72 18.08 15.94
CA ASP A 1047 -1.79 17.93 16.94
C ASP A 1047 -2.52 19.24 17.20
N ILE A 1048 -1.77 20.35 17.24
CA ILE A 1048 -2.28 21.69 17.47
C ILE A 1048 -3.09 22.14 16.26
N ARG A 1049 -2.52 22.06 15.04
CA ARG A 1049 -3.19 22.43 13.78
C ARG A 1049 -4.49 21.67 13.56
N GLY A 1050 -4.54 20.40 13.96
CA GLY A 1050 -5.74 19.56 13.86
C GLY A 1050 -6.91 20.00 14.75
N LYS A 1051 -6.73 20.99 15.63
CA LYS A 1051 -7.82 21.59 16.40
C LYS A 1051 -8.39 22.80 15.67
N ASN A 1052 -9.71 22.91 15.68
CA ASN A 1052 -10.44 24.10 15.28
C ASN A 1052 -10.99 24.77 16.55
N LEU A 1053 -10.43 25.92 16.92
CA LEU A 1053 -10.86 26.76 18.03
C LEU A 1053 -11.49 28.08 17.54
N GLU A 1054 -11.81 28.19 16.25
CA GLU A 1054 -12.33 29.42 15.65
C GLU A 1054 -13.67 29.85 16.24
N GLY A 1055 -14.56 28.90 16.52
CA GLY A 1055 -15.81 29.19 17.24
C GLY A 1055 -15.62 29.65 18.69
N THR A 1056 -14.39 29.59 19.23
CA THR A 1056 -14.07 29.94 20.63
C THR A 1056 -13.15 31.16 20.77
N GLN A 1057 -12.46 31.54 19.69
CA GLN A 1057 -11.61 32.74 19.55
C GLN A 1057 -10.70 33.02 20.76
N PRO A 1058 -9.75 32.13 21.09
CA PRO A 1058 -8.78 32.39 22.14
C PRO A 1058 -7.91 33.62 21.80
N PHE A 1059 -7.56 34.43 22.81
CA PHE A 1059 -6.88 35.71 22.60
C PHE A 1059 -5.37 35.57 22.45
N LEU A 1060 -4.69 34.85 23.36
CA LEU A 1060 -3.22 34.80 23.39
C LEU A 1060 -2.68 33.40 23.68
N ALA A 1061 -1.71 32.95 22.88
CA ALA A 1061 -0.81 31.85 23.21
C ALA A 1061 0.61 32.39 23.41
N TYR A 1062 1.17 32.28 24.61
CA TYR A 1062 2.54 32.67 24.93
C TYR A 1062 3.41 31.42 25.10
N LEU A 1063 4.34 31.21 24.18
CA LEU A 1063 5.20 30.03 24.10
C LEU A 1063 6.62 30.39 24.55
N SER A 1064 6.84 30.34 25.87
CA SER A 1064 8.15 30.46 26.52
C SER A 1064 8.93 29.15 26.38
N ALA A 1065 9.34 28.88 25.14
CA ALA A 1065 10.13 27.71 24.78
C ALA A 1065 11.03 28.03 23.59
N CYS A 1066 12.22 27.45 23.57
CA CYS A 1066 13.25 27.69 22.54
C CYS A 1066 12.77 27.30 21.14
N ARG A 1067 13.08 28.14 20.14
CA ARG A 1067 12.92 27.87 18.69
C ARG A 1067 11.48 27.53 18.25
N THR A 1068 10.46 28.03 18.94
CA THR A 1068 9.04 27.76 18.63
C THR A 1068 8.53 28.40 17.33
N GLY A 1069 9.23 29.42 16.83
CA GLY A 1069 8.92 30.07 15.56
C GLY A 1069 9.60 29.46 14.33
N THR A 1070 10.57 28.55 14.50
CA THR A 1070 11.54 28.28 13.42
C THR A 1070 11.25 26.99 12.65
N ASN A 1071 11.43 27.02 11.32
CA ASN A 1071 11.51 25.84 10.45
C ASN A 1071 12.95 25.69 9.92
N MET A 1072 13.56 24.52 10.09
CA MET A 1072 14.94 24.23 9.64
C MET A 1072 15.02 23.56 8.25
N GLU A 1073 13.90 23.04 7.72
CA GLU A 1073 13.88 22.45 6.38
C GLU A 1073 13.66 23.56 5.35
N SER A 1074 14.76 24.01 4.73
CA SER A 1074 14.77 25.11 3.77
C SER A 1074 13.82 24.93 2.57
N ARG A 1075 13.51 23.68 2.20
CA ARG A 1075 12.59 23.38 1.09
C ARG A 1075 11.12 23.48 1.48
N LEU A 1076 10.82 23.70 2.75
CA LEU A 1076 9.47 23.90 3.28
C LEU A 1076 9.27 25.32 3.81
N SER A 1077 10.17 26.24 3.46
CA SER A 1077 10.07 27.64 3.88
C SER A 1077 8.80 28.31 3.42
N ASP A 1078 8.24 27.88 2.28
CA ASP A 1078 7.01 28.43 1.71
C ASP A 1078 5.74 28.03 2.51
N GLU A 1079 5.81 27.08 3.46
CA GLU A 1079 4.62 26.48 4.13
C GLU A 1079 4.39 26.89 5.61
N GLY A 1080 5.35 27.55 6.26
CA GLY A 1080 5.15 28.13 7.61
C GLY A 1080 4.91 27.10 8.72
N ILE A 1081 5.53 25.92 8.60
CA ILE A 1081 5.28 24.81 9.51
C ILE A 1081 6.13 24.97 10.79
N HIS A 1082 5.59 25.65 11.79
CA HIS A 1082 6.19 25.84 13.12
C HIS A 1082 5.12 25.97 14.21
N LEU A 1083 5.51 25.93 15.50
CA LEU A 1083 4.57 25.93 16.63
C LEU A 1083 3.78 27.24 16.72
N VAL A 1084 4.43 28.38 16.51
CA VAL A 1084 3.74 29.68 16.54
C VAL A 1084 2.63 29.76 15.47
N GLY A 1085 2.91 29.35 14.22
CA GLY A 1085 1.94 29.31 13.13
C GLY A 1085 0.85 28.27 13.38
N ALA A 1086 1.17 27.16 14.03
CA ALA A 1086 0.19 26.15 14.43
C ALA A 1086 -0.90 26.74 15.34
N PHE A 1087 -0.50 27.41 16.44
CA PHE A 1087 -1.46 28.03 17.37
C PHE A 1087 -2.29 29.13 16.69
N HIS A 1088 -1.68 29.90 15.78
CA HIS A 1088 -2.40 30.93 15.04
C HIS A 1088 -3.49 30.32 14.15
N LEU A 1089 -3.15 29.31 13.34
CA LEU A 1089 -4.10 28.58 12.48
C LEU A 1089 -5.19 27.86 13.28
N THR A 1090 -4.90 27.40 14.51
CA THR A 1090 -5.88 26.80 15.41
C THR A 1090 -6.97 27.79 15.84
N GLY A 1091 -6.67 29.10 15.86
CA GLY A 1091 -7.63 30.15 16.18
C GLY A 1091 -7.16 31.19 17.21
N PHE A 1092 -5.92 31.13 17.69
CA PHE A 1092 -5.40 32.15 18.61
C PHE A 1092 -5.15 33.48 17.87
N ARG A 1093 -5.73 34.57 18.39
CA ARG A 1093 -5.61 35.92 17.82
C ARG A 1093 -4.16 36.44 17.86
N HIS A 1094 -3.47 36.21 18.98
CA HIS A 1094 -2.06 36.52 19.16
C HIS A 1094 -1.28 35.29 19.61
N VAL A 1095 -0.08 35.13 19.08
CA VAL A 1095 0.86 34.09 19.48
C VAL A 1095 2.25 34.71 19.64
N VAL A 1096 2.85 34.54 20.80
CA VAL A 1096 4.23 34.96 21.08
C VAL A 1096 5.09 33.70 21.20
N GLY A 1097 6.25 33.71 20.55
CA GLY A 1097 7.22 32.61 20.63
C GLY A 1097 8.65 33.10 20.45
N THR A 1098 9.58 32.17 20.22
CA THR A 1098 11.02 32.46 20.10
C THR A 1098 11.64 31.86 18.84
N LEU A 1099 12.63 32.55 18.28
CA LEU A 1099 13.38 32.17 17.07
C LEU A 1099 14.56 31.24 17.37
N TRP A 1100 15.32 31.56 18.41
CA TRP A 1100 16.49 30.82 18.86
C TRP A 1100 16.42 30.50 20.35
N GLU A 1101 17.47 29.90 20.89
CA GLU A 1101 17.55 29.55 22.32
C GLU A 1101 17.51 30.80 23.20
N VAL A 1102 16.65 30.75 24.20
CA VAL A 1102 16.45 31.80 25.21
C VAL A 1102 17.01 31.36 26.56
N SER A 1103 17.50 32.33 27.33
CA SER A 1103 17.84 32.10 28.74
C SER A 1103 16.58 31.99 29.58
N ASP A 1104 16.41 30.88 30.28
CA ASP A 1104 15.29 30.59 31.20
C ASP A 1104 14.99 31.76 32.16
N LYS A 1105 16.03 32.39 32.73
CA LYS A 1105 15.87 33.56 33.59
C LYS A 1105 15.26 34.78 32.89
N HIS A 1106 15.75 35.11 31.68
CA HIS A 1106 15.27 36.27 30.93
C HIS A 1106 13.85 36.06 30.41
N CYS A 1107 13.41 34.82 30.20
CA CYS A 1107 12.02 34.52 29.84
C CYS A 1107 11.03 35.06 30.88
N VAL A 1108 11.35 34.96 32.18
CA VAL A 1108 10.55 35.55 33.26
C VAL A 1108 10.42 37.05 33.09
N ASP A 1109 11.53 37.75 32.83
CA ASP A 1109 11.57 39.21 32.69
C ASP A 1109 10.74 39.69 31.47
N VAL A 1110 10.84 38.97 30.33
CA VAL A 1110 10.05 39.27 29.12
C VAL A 1110 8.57 39.06 29.38
N ALA A 1111 8.21 37.91 29.97
CA ALA A 1111 6.83 37.57 30.27
C ALA A 1111 6.24 38.60 31.25
N GLU A 1112 6.97 38.96 32.32
CA GLU A 1112 6.51 39.94 33.30
C GLU A 1112 6.17 41.27 32.64
N ALA A 1113 7.10 41.87 31.89
CA ALA A 1113 6.87 43.15 31.22
C ALA A 1113 5.74 43.11 30.18
N PHE A 1114 5.60 41.97 29.48
CA PHE A 1114 4.52 41.75 28.52
C PHE A 1114 3.15 41.70 29.22
N TYR A 1115 3.01 40.89 30.28
CA TYR A 1115 1.75 40.73 31.01
C TYR A 1115 1.40 41.97 31.86
N GLU A 1116 2.38 42.73 32.35
CA GLU A 1116 2.16 44.04 32.97
C GLU A 1116 1.48 45.00 32.00
N THR A 1117 1.97 45.09 30.76
CA THR A 1117 1.36 45.95 29.74
C THR A 1117 -0.08 45.55 29.45
N LEU A 1118 -0.39 44.25 29.40
CA LEU A 1118 -1.77 43.76 29.25
C LEU A 1118 -2.64 44.07 30.48
N CYS A 1119 -2.07 44.07 31.68
CA CYS A 1119 -2.80 44.44 32.90
C CYS A 1119 -3.12 45.93 32.92
N ASP A 1120 -2.19 46.76 32.47
CA ASP A 1120 -2.29 48.22 32.54
C ASP A 1120 -3.18 48.80 31.42
N GLU A 1121 -3.08 48.25 30.21
CA GLU A 1121 -3.83 48.74 29.03
C GLU A 1121 -5.08 47.91 28.70
N GLY A 1122 -5.30 46.80 29.41
CA GLY A 1122 -6.32 45.80 29.09
C GLY A 1122 -5.90 44.87 27.96
N MET A 1123 -6.65 43.77 27.76
CA MET A 1123 -6.39 42.81 26.68
C MET A 1123 -6.94 43.33 25.35
N SER A 1124 -6.07 43.91 24.52
CA SER A 1124 -6.36 44.41 23.19
C SER A 1124 -5.21 44.03 22.24
N ASP A 1125 -5.45 44.07 20.94
CA ASP A 1125 -4.44 43.75 19.94
C ASP A 1125 -3.23 44.67 20.06
N LEU A 1126 -3.52 45.96 20.24
CA LEU A 1126 -2.52 46.99 20.41
C LEU A 1126 -1.66 46.77 21.67
N SER A 1127 -2.28 46.39 22.80
CA SER A 1127 -1.55 46.13 24.03
C SER A 1127 -0.71 44.84 23.98
N ALA A 1128 -1.12 43.84 23.19
CA ALA A 1128 -0.28 42.66 22.94
C ALA A 1128 0.99 43.02 22.14
N CYS A 1129 0.85 43.78 21.05
CA CYS A 1129 1.99 44.25 20.24
C CYS A 1129 2.92 45.16 21.05
N ARG A 1130 2.35 46.17 21.73
CA ARG A 1130 3.11 47.09 22.58
C ARG A 1130 3.76 46.38 23.76
N GLY A 1131 3.08 45.41 24.37
CA GLY A 1131 3.59 44.64 25.48
C GLY A 1131 4.88 43.90 25.13
N LEU A 1132 4.92 43.26 23.95
CA LEU A 1132 6.14 42.59 23.51
C LEU A 1132 7.25 43.61 23.21
N HIS A 1133 6.93 44.69 22.51
CA HIS A 1133 7.93 45.72 22.22
C HIS A 1133 8.55 46.34 23.48
N ARG A 1134 7.71 46.70 24.47
CA ARG A 1134 8.18 47.23 25.75
C ARG A 1134 9.04 46.22 26.48
N ALA A 1135 8.65 44.95 26.51
CA ALA A 1135 9.44 43.88 27.12
C ALA A 1135 10.83 43.76 26.46
N LEU A 1136 10.88 43.69 25.13
CA LEU A 1136 12.14 43.59 24.39
C LEU A 1136 13.02 44.84 24.54
N ARG A 1137 12.42 46.03 24.55
CA ARG A 1137 13.12 47.29 24.77
C ARG A 1137 13.68 47.38 26.19
N LYS A 1138 12.89 47.01 27.21
CA LYS A 1138 13.30 46.97 28.62
C LYS A 1138 14.53 46.08 28.79
N LEU A 1139 14.50 44.86 28.24
CA LEU A 1139 15.64 43.95 28.29
C LEU A 1139 16.89 44.48 27.59
N ARG A 1140 16.72 45.04 26.38
CA ARG A 1140 17.82 45.66 25.65
C ARG A 1140 18.44 46.83 26.42
N ASP A 1141 17.60 47.69 26.99
CA ASP A 1141 18.05 48.91 27.67
C ASP A 1141 18.68 48.58 29.04
N GLU A 1142 18.13 47.63 29.81
CA GLU A 1142 18.72 47.12 31.06
C GLU A 1142 20.05 46.37 30.83
N GLY A 1143 20.12 45.69 29.69
CA GLY A 1143 21.31 44.99 29.25
C GLY A 1143 22.53 45.86 29.00
N ARG A 1144 22.30 47.02 28.40
CA ARG A 1144 23.31 48.07 28.20
C ARG A 1144 23.82 48.68 29.49
N VAL A 1145 23.07 48.58 30.59
CA VAL A 1145 23.43 49.11 31.92
C VAL A 1145 24.23 48.08 32.73
N LYS A 1146 23.93 46.78 32.63
CA LYS A 1146 24.56 45.71 33.40
C LYS A 1146 25.89 45.18 32.82
N SER A 1147 26.25 45.50 31.57
CA SER A 1147 27.50 45.02 30.95
C SER A 1147 28.80 45.60 31.54
N LYS A 1148 28.71 46.53 32.52
CA LYS A 1148 29.89 47.09 33.20
C LYS A 1148 30.30 46.38 34.49
N ASP A 1149 29.43 45.63 35.19
CA ASP A 1149 29.72 45.23 36.58
C ASP A 1149 29.07 43.91 37.06
N ILE A 1150 29.05 42.82 36.28
CA ILE A 1150 28.58 41.52 36.79
C ILE A 1150 29.53 40.37 36.41
N ARG A 1151 30.43 40.02 37.36
CA ARG A 1151 30.96 38.66 37.54
C ARG A 1151 30.07 37.99 38.58
N ASP A 1152 29.23 37.03 38.20
CA ASP A 1152 28.70 36.06 39.16
C ASP A 1152 27.97 34.88 38.48
N ILE A 1153 28.59 33.70 38.52
CA ILE A 1153 28.12 32.48 39.24
C ILE A 1153 28.93 31.28 38.75
N THR A 1154 29.66 30.67 39.68
CA THR A 1154 30.31 29.36 39.57
C THR A 1154 29.31 28.22 39.82
N ALA A 1155 29.28 27.20 38.96
CA ALA A 1155 28.90 25.84 39.35
C ALA A 1155 29.58 24.78 38.46
N ALA A 1156 30.46 24.03 39.13
CA ALA A 1156 31.14 22.79 38.79
C ALA A 1156 30.73 21.99 37.54
N SER A 1157 31.56 22.08 36.49
CA SER A 1157 32.15 20.91 35.81
C SER A 1157 33.35 21.41 35.00
N GLU A 1158 34.50 20.79 35.22
CA GLU A 1158 35.73 21.03 34.46
C GLU A 1158 35.52 20.58 33.01
N GLU A 1159 35.35 21.53 32.09
CA GLU A 1159 35.85 21.50 30.72
C GLU A 1159 35.72 22.90 30.11
N GLU A 1160 36.74 23.29 29.35
CA GLU A 1160 37.17 24.66 29.04
C GLU A 1160 36.19 25.50 28.19
N ASP A 1161 36.27 26.82 28.41
CA ASP A 1161 35.79 27.93 27.55
C ASP A 1161 34.32 27.93 27.08
N GLN A 1162 33.40 28.32 27.97
CA GLN A 1162 32.10 28.89 27.55
C GLN A 1162 32.01 30.39 27.86
N PRO A 1163 31.95 31.27 26.84
CA PRO A 1163 31.73 32.69 27.05
C PRO A 1163 30.24 32.99 27.35
N ASP A 1164 30.06 33.82 28.37
CA ASP A 1164 28.91 34.63 28.80
C ASP A 1164 27.56 34.44 28.06
N LEU A 1165 26.55 33.94 28.78
CA LEU A 1165 25.13 33.90 28.36
C LEU A 1165 24.44 35.30 28.42
N GLY A 1166 25.17 36.35 28.81
CA GLY A 1166 24.63 37.64 29.24
C GLY A 1166 24.58 38.79 28.22
N ASN A 1167 24.76 38.59 26.90
CA ASN A 1167 24.65 39.71 25.97
C ASN A 1167 23.18 40.02 25.59
N THR A 1168 22.53 40.72 26.50
CA THR A 1168 21.18 41.31 26.48
C THR A 1168 20.89 42.31 25.34
N ASP A 1169 21.83 42.57 24.43
CA ASP A 1169 21.61 43.49 23.32
C ASP A 1169 20.62 42.97 22.26
N TRP A 1170 20.27 41.66 22.25
CA TRP A 1170 19.55 41.03 21.14
C TRP A 1170 18.52 39.97 21.61
N MET A 1171 17.26 40.08 21.16
CA MET A 1171 16.14 39.32 21.73
C MET A 1171 15.40 38.43 20.69
N PRO A 1172 15.25 37.11 20.95
CA PRO A 1172 14.69 36.11 20.01
C PRO A 1172 13.18 36.09 19.83
N TYR A 1173 12.43 37.07 20.35
CA TYR A 1173 10.96 36.93 20.38
C TYR A 1173 10.32 37.33 19.07
N VAL A 1174 9.25 36.60 18.74
CA VAL A 1174 8.38 36.84 17.59
C VAL A 1174 6.93 36.84 18.02
N HIS A 1175 6.14 37.70 17.37
CA HIS A 1175 4.71 37.82 17.58
C HIS A 1175 4.00 37.62 16.24
N PHE A 1176 2.95 36.81 16.27
CA PHE A 1176 2.03 36.58 15.16
C PHE A 1176 0.64 36.98 15.65
N GLY A 1177 0.00 37.94 14.99
CA GLY A 1177 -1.34 38.40 15.34
C GLY A 1177 -1.70 39.70 14.63
N CYS A 1178 -2.94 40.14 14.83
CA CYS A 1178 -3.52 41.30 14.16
C CYS A 1178 -2.89 42.63 14.57
#